data_AF-A0A7M3P5R7-F1
#
_entry.id   AF-A0A7M3P5R7-F1
#
_cell.length_a   1.000
_cell.length_b   1.000
_cell.length_c   1.000
_cell.angle_alpha   90.00
_cell.angle_beta   90.00
_cell.angle_gamma   90.00
#
_symmetry.space_group_name_H-M   'P 1'
#
loop_
_entity.id
_entity.type
_entity.pdbx_description
1 polymer ?
#
loop_
_entity_poly.entity_id
_entity_poly.type
_entity_poly.pdbx_seq_one_letter_code
_entity_poly.pdbx_strand_id
1 'polypeptide(L)'
;MTGSTEDYAPHPLIGGRTAALRALTAWRGSAPGAARVIVVTGGSGSGRSRLLTGFLMLCEPEFRKQLPLDEMDPSTVPPELPAPAVPAPDGLTAAQVLWLLADHYELNATSIEAVYAELAALGEPVTVVVPDVDRAGPVRTAGEPARLVREVLSPLAATETVRLLVEVPRPLAAELAQGLPAGAVQIIDLDEPEWADSEGLVRHAQAALNPEFGAPELPFTMDPAARLALGAAIGRRAGTSPLVVQLAVNCILMAPEGFDPADERFLPTSVGEALDLHARRLGTDSQTLRLLLAPLALAEADGIPVHLWARLASAVAGQDMSQAIAGGLLLAGPFVQPEEQDTDPAEGEQGEGGRTLLRLLHPAIGDEIRAGLPNVAAAQTQIAMALLEAVPEQDWSKADPYVRDHIAGHTLEAGLLPQLLTDPALFVHADPVPLRAAIEAVPPEELGAPARTYLRTAPLLTRTQAPTMLRAALLETAFVEDGLPEYAEAIHQRLGLELPWQTLWSLPVPGISAVTVGSLPRPDGPATPVAVMVVPAGTPGARPAGAPGEESGAAVLVHGLVRPDPLGDVDPEQVLRPSEEERAAAPLGLSRGADYLRVWERADQEVVAALISDAPFTAADLSPDGILLLATERGAKALRIRGAGAGIAS
;
A
#
# COMPACT_ATOMS: atom_id res chain seq x y z
N MET A 1 -19.47 -0.12 48.69
CA MET A 1 -19.52 -1.56 49.03
C MET A 1 -18.47 -2.22 48.18
N THR A 2 -17.40 -2.70 48.82
CA THR A 2 -16.22 -3.29 48.20
C THR A 2 -16.51 -4.75 47.88
N GLY A 3 -16.97 -5.02 46.65
CA GLY A 3 -16.97 -6.37 46.08
C GLY A 3 -15.54 -6.74 45.70
N SER A 4 -15.14 -7.98 46.02
CA SER A 4 -13.86 -8.56 45.64
C SER A 4 -13.69 -8.55 44.12
N THR A 5 -12.64 -7.90 43.64
CA THR A 5 -12.20 -7.86 42.24
C THR A 5 -11.57 -9.19 41.78
N GLU A 6 -11.95 -10.32 42.37
CA GLU A 6 -11.28 -11.62 42.19
C GLU A 6 -11.83 -12.45 41.01
N ASP A 7 -13.00 -12.10 40.44
CA ASP A 7 -13.68 -12.94 39.44
C ASP A 7 -13.63 -12.43 37.99
N TYR A 8 -12.93 -11.32 37.71
CA TYR A 8 -12.76 -10.85 36.32
C TYR A 8 -11.40 -11.22 35.74
N ALA A 9 -11.40 -12.06 34.70
CA ALA A 9 -10.20 -12.28 33.88
C ALA A 9 -9.79 -10.96 33.23
N PRO A 10 -8.54 -10.48 33.40
CA PRO A 10 -8.11 -9.20 32.85
C PRO A 10 -8.30 -9.17 31.33
N HIS A 11 -9.03 -8.17 30.83
CA HIS A 11 -9.25 -8.03 29.40
C HIS A 11 -7.92 -7.68 28.70
N PRO A 12 -7.54 -8.36 27.61
CA PRO A 12 -6.24 -8.17 26.96
C PRO A 12 -6.07 -6.79 26.32
N LEU A 13 -7.12 -5.97 26.22
CA LEU A 13 -7.08 -4.63 25.64
C LEU A 13 -7.66 -3.55 26.56
N ILE A 14 -8.32 -3.92 27.66
CA ILE A 14 -9.07 -2.98 28.50
C ILE A 14 -8.60 -3.14 29.93
N GLY A 15 -8.22 -2.01 30.54
CA GLY A 15 -7.62 -1.97 31.87
C GLY A 15 -6.19 -1.44 31.83
N GLY A 16 -5.85 -0.67 32.87
CA GLY A 16 -4.59 0.07 32.94
C GLY A 16 -4.64 1.41 32.22
N ARG A 17 -3.56 2.21 32.34
CA ARG A 17 -3.45 3.57 31.77
C ARG A 17 -4.63 4.48 32.14
N THR A 18 -5.11 4.36 33.38
CA THR A 18 -6.33 5.02 33.89
C THR A 18 -6.35 6.53 33.65
N ALA A 19 -5.22 7.22 33.85
CA ALA A 19 -5.13 8.66 33.62
C ALA A 19 -5.42 9.01 32.15
N ALA A 20 -4.80 8.29 31.21
CA ALA A 20 -5.02 8.51 29.78
C ALA A 20 -6.46 8.18 29.38
N LEU A 21 -7.02 7.05 29.85
CA LEU A 21 -8.42 6.70 29.59
C LEU A 21 -9.41 7.74 30.12
N ARG A 22 -9.15 8.34 31.30
CA ARG A 22 -9.94 9.46 31.83
C ARG A 22 -9.87 10.68 30.92
N ALA A 23 -8.67 11.02 30.42
CA ALA A 23 -8.50 12.13 29.49
C ALA A 23 -9.23 11.88 28.16
N LEU A 24 -9.14 10.67 27.60
CA LEU A 24 -9.87 10.28 26.38
C LEU A 24 -11.39 10.27 26.60
N THR A 25 -11.85 9.84 27.77
CA THR A 25 -13.27 9.88 28.17
C THR A 25 -13.79 11.30 28.30
N ALA A 26 -13.03 12.19 28.96
CA ALA A 26 -13.36 13.61 29.09
C ALA A 26 -13.36 14.32 27.73
N TRP A 27 -12.38 14.00 26.88
CA TRP A 27 -12.37 14.42 25.48
C TRP A 27 -13.64 13.96 24.79
N ARG A 28 -13.95 12.67 24.81
CA ARG A 28 -15.10 12.10 24.10
C ARG A 28 -16.43 12.74 24.48
N GLY A 29 -16.63 13.01 25.77
CA GLY A 29 -17.83 13.68 26.29
C GLY A 29 -17.88 15.20 26.15
N SER A 30 -16.89 15.82 25.50
CA SER A 30 -16.80 17.28 25.37
C SER A 30 -16.83 18.00 26.73
N ALA A 31 -16.14 17.44 27.73
CA ALA A 31 -16.10 18.03 29.06
C ALA A 31 -15.57 19.48 29.02
N PRO A 32 -16.08 20.39 29.87
CA PRO A 32 -15.59 21.76 29.91
C PRO A 32 -14.07 21.85 30.10
N GLY A 33 -13.39 22.54 29.19
CA GLY A 33 -11.92 22.68 29.21
C GLY A 33 -11.14 21.52 28.59
N ALA A 34 -11.80 20.47 28.10
CA ALA A 34 -11.13 19.44 27.30
C ALA A 34 -10.68 20.01 25.96
N ALA A 35 -9.44 19.68 25.55
CA ALA A 35 -8.92 20.02 24.24
C ALA A 35 -9.80 19.42 23.13
N ARG A 36 -9.79 20.01 21.93
CA ARG A 36 -10.47 19.43 20.75
C ARG A 36 -9.62 18.35 20.09
N VAL A 37 -8.30 18.56 20.12
CA VAL A 37 -7.30 17.68 19.53
C VAL A 37 -6.53 16.97 20.65
N ILE A 38 -6.52 15.65 20.63
CA ILE A 38 -5.68 14.83 21.50
C ILE A 38 -4.63 14.14 20.63
N VAL A 39 -3.37 14.27 21.03
CA VAL A 39 -2.24 13.59 20.38
C VAL A 39 -1.67 12.59 21.37
N VAL A 40 -1.89 11.31 21.11
CA VAL A 40 -1.29 10.21 21.89
C VAL A 40 0.08 9.88 21.29
N THR A 41 1.10 9.89 22.14
CA THR A 41 2.47 9.59 21.74
C THR A 41 3.20 8.80 22.83
N GLY A 42 4.43 8.40 22.55
CA GLY A 42 5.23 7.56 23.43
C GLY A 42 6.36 6.86 22.67
N GLY A 43 7.24 6.19 23.40
CA GLY A 43 8.25 5.31 22.82
C GLY A 43 7.63 4.12 22.08
N SER A 44 8.38 3.53 21.16
CA SER A 44 7.96 2.34 20.42
C SER A 44 7.67 1.19 21.41
N GLY A 45 6.47 0.60 21.33
CA GLY A 45 6.03 -0.44 22.28
C GLY A 45 5.53 0.07 23.64
N SER A 46 5.22 1.37 23.78
CA SER A 46 4.60 1.96 24.99
C SER A 46 3.12 1.58 25.20
N GLY A 47 2.50 0.97 24.19
CA GLY A 47 1.11 0.49 24.23
C GLY A 47 0.07 1.50 23.74
N ARG A 48 0.45 2.47 22.90
CA ARG A 48 -0.45 3.45 22.28
C ARG A 48 -1.58 2.78 21.48
N SER A 49 -1.25 1.90 20.54
CA SER A 49 -2.26 1.16 19.75
C SER A 49 -3.20 0.36 20.65
N ARG A 50 -2.66 -0.30 21.68
CA ARG A 50 -3.46 -1.04 22.68
C ARG A 50 -4.44 -0.13 23.43
N LEU A 51 -3.98 1.05 23.86
CA LEU A 51 -4.83 2.06 24.52
C LEU A 51 -5.95 2.53 23.60
N LEU A 52 -5.62 2.88 22.35
CA LEU A 52 -6.61 3.37 21.38
C LEU A 52 -7.62 2.28 21.02
N THR A 53 -7.17 1.04 20.76
CA THR A 53 -8.07 -0.09 20.50
C THR A 53 -9.01 -0.33 21.68
N GLY A 54 -8.51 -0.37 22.92
CA GLY A 54 -9.36 -0.51 24.10
C GLY A 54 -10.37 0.63 24.27
N PHE A 55 -9.96 1.87 24.00
CA PHE A 55 -10.85 3.03 24.01
C PHE A 55 -11.93 2.96 22.92
N LEU A 56 -11.57 2.54 21.71
CA LEU A 56 -12.50 2.36 20.60
C LEU A 56 -13.51 1.25 20.88
N MET A 57 -13.09 0.13 21.47
CA MET A 57 -13.99 -0.94 21.93
C MET A 57 -15.03 -0.42 22.94
N LEU A 58 -14.67 0.54 23.80
CA LEU A 58 -15.62 1.17 24.73
C LEU A 58 -16.57 2.15 24.03
N CYS A 59 -16.20 2.70 22.88
CA CYS A 59 -17.03 3.61 22.09
C CYS A 59 -17.96 2.88 21.12
N GLU A 60 -17.57 1.70 20.63
CA GLU A 60 -18.31 0.93 19.64
C GLU A 60 -19.47 0.15 20.29
N PRO A 61 -20.74 0.39 19.92
CA PRO A 61 -21.90 -0.19 20.61
C PRO A 61 -21.88 -1.72 20.74
N GLU A 62 -21.44 -2.44 19.71
CA GLU A 62 -21.47 -3.91 19.72
C GLU A 62 -20.40 -4.52 20.63
N PHE A 63 -19.20 -3.92 20.69
CA PHE A 63 -18.17 -4.33 21.64
C PHE A 63 -18.52 -3.88 23.05
N ARG A 64 -19.02 -2.65 23.21
CA ARG A 64 -19.38 -2.06 24.51
C ARG A 64 -20.36 -2.93 25.31
N LYS A 65 -21.35 -3.56 24.65
CA LYS A 65 -22.33 -4.45 25.29
C LYS A 65 -21.72 -5.72 25.91
N GLN A 66 -20.54 -6.12 25.43
CA GLN A 66 -19.85 -7.34 25.87
C GLN A 66 -18.90 -7.08 27.05
N LEU A 67 -18.72 -5.82 27.44
CA LEU A 67 -17.79 -5.41 28.48
C LEU A 67 -18.48 -5.24 29.83
N PRO A 68 -17.82 -5.60 30.95
CA PRO A 68 -18.37 -5.47 32.30
C PRO A 68 -18.27 -4.01 32.79
N LEU A 69 -18.99 -3.09 32.16
CA LEU A 69 -18.88 -1.65 32.45
C LEU A 69 -19.14 -1.31 33.92
N ASP A 70 -20.00 -2.08 34.60
CA ASP A 70 -20.35 -1.91 36.02
C ASP A 70 -19.18 -2.19 36.98
N GLU A 71 -18.18 -2.94 36.52
CA GLU A 71 -16.98 -3.29 37.29
C GLU A 71 -15.82 -2.32 37.03
N MET A 72 -15.95 -1.46 36.01
CA MET A 72 -14.93 -0.50 35.61
C MET A 72 -15.05 0.82 36.40
N ASP A 73 -13.96 1.58 36.47
CA ASP A 73 -14.02 2.97 36.96
C ASP A 73 -14.88 3.81 36.01
N PRO A 74 -16.03 4.36 36.45
CA PRO A 74 -16.92 5.14 35.59
C PRO A 74 -16.25 6.34 34.92
N SER A 75 -15.17 6.87 35.51
CA SER A 75 -14.39 7.97 34.92
C SER A 75 -13.54 7.57 33.70
N THR A 76 -13.33 6.27 33.49
CA THR A 76 -12.62 5.72 32.32
C THR A 76 -13.55 5.21 31.22
N VAL A 77 -14.86 5.26 31.45
CA VAL A 77 -15.86 4.77 30.51
C VAL A 77 -16.41 5.95 29.71
N PRO A 78 -16.16 6.03 28.38
CA PRO A 78 -16.70 7.11 27.55
C PRO A 78 -18.24 7.10 27.54
N PRO A 79 -18.86 8.28 27.39
CA PRO A 79 -20.31 8.37 27.26
C PRO A 79 -20.80 7.66 26.01
N GLU A 80 -22.04 7.17 26.05
CA GLU A 80 -22.69 6.52 24.92
C GLU A 80 -23.03 7.56 23.84
N LEU A 81 -22.28 7.52 22.74
CA LEU A 81 -22.34 8.44 21.61
C LEU A 81 -22.07 7.65 20.32
N PRO A 82 -22.52 8.10 19.13
CA PRO A 82 -22.27 7.40 17.86
C PRO A 82 -20.79 7.15 17.61
N ALA A 83 -20.40 5.94 17.18
CA ALA A 83 -19.01 5.57 16.98
C ALA A 83 -18.22 6.62 16.16
N PRO A 84 -16.96 6.93 16.53
CA PRO A 84 -16.17 7.88 15.77
C PRO A 84 -15.77 7.30 14.40
N ALA A 85 -15.43 8.17 13.45
CA ALA A 85 -14.76 7.74 12.23
C ALA A 85 -13.34 7.27 12.56
N VAL A 86 -12.96 6.07 12.10
CA VAL A 86 -11.64 5.48 12.35
C VAL A 86 -10.96 5.09 11.03
N PRO A 87 -10.40 6.05 10.27
CA PRO A 87 -9.67 5.71 9.05
C PRO A 87 -8.31 5.10 9.43
N ALA A 88 -8.19 3.77 9.34
CA ALA A 88 -6.96 3.05 9.63
C ALA A 88 -5.89 3.36 8.56
N PRO A 89 -4.73 3.95 8.90
CA PRO A 89 -3.72 4.33 7.91
C PRO A 89 -2.90 3.18 7.33
N ASP A 90 -2.98 1.98 7.90
CA ASP A 90 -2.11 0.85 7.56
C ASP A 90 -2.07 0.57 6.05
N GLY A 91 -0.89 0.71 5.45
CA GLY A 91 -0.68 0.53 4.00
C GLY A 91 -1.30 1.61 3.10
N LEU A 92 -2.02 2.59 3.66
CA LEU A 92 -2.73 3.63 2.92
C LEU A 92 -1.92 4.91 2.81
N THR A 93 -2.03 5.56 1.65
CA THR A 93 -1.52 6.93 1.45
C THR A 93 -2.38 7.95 2.21
N ALA A 94 -1.80 9.12 2.51
CA ALA A 94 -2.47 10.25 3.13
C ALA A 94 -3.77 10.63 2.39
N ALA A 95 -3.72 10.65 1.06
CA ALA A 95 -4.90 10.91 0.24
C ALA A 95 -6.00 9.85 0.44
N GLN A 96 -5.63 8.56 0.46
CA GLN A 96 -6.60 7.47 0.69
C GLN A 96 -7.23 7.57 2.09
N VAL A 97 -6.46 7.89 3.13
CA VAL A 97 -6.96 8.10 4.49
C VAL A 97 -7.99 9.24 4.53
N LEU A 98 -7.75 10.35 3.82
CA LEU A 98 -8.72 11.44 3.72
C LEU A 98 -9.99 11.02 2.97
N TRP A 99 -9.87 10.24 1.90
CA TRP A 99 -11.02 9.75 1.15
C TRP A 99 -11.87 8.75 1.95
N LEU A 100 -11.27 7.94 2.85
CA LEU A 100 -12.03 7.13 3.80
C LEU A 100 -12.91 7.98 4.73
N LEU A 101 -12.43 9.16 5.13
CA LEU A 101 -13.23 10.09 5.91
C LEU A 101 -14.36 10.70 5.08
N ALA A 102 -14.08 11.07 3.84
CA ALA A 102 -15.10 11.59 2.93
C ALA A 102 -16.22 10.58 2.69
N ASP A 103 -15.86 9.30 2.49
CA ASP A 103 -16.81 8.20 2.35
C ASP A 103 -17.62 7.97 3.64
N HIS A 104 -16.95 7.89 4.79
CA HIS A 104 -17.61 7.68 6.09
C HIS A 104 -18.66 8.76 6.42
N TYR A 105 -18.40 10.01 6.06
CA TYR A 105 -19.32 11.13 6.27
C TYR A 105 -20.21 11.43 5.06
N GLU A 106 -20.20 10.58 4.03
CA GLU A 106 -21.02 10.70 2.81
C GLU A 106 -20.88 12.08 2.12
N LEU A 107 -19.65 12.61 2.08
CA LEU A 107 -19.37 13.91 1.47
C LEU A 107 -19.44 13.83 -0.06
N ASN A 108 -19.85 14.91 -0.72
CA ASN A 108 -19.93 14.99 -2.19
C ASN A 108 -18.66 15.59 -2.81
N ALA A 109 -17.56 15.58 -2.05
CA ALA A 109 -16.31 16.19 -2.42
C ALA A 109 -15.69 15.50 -3.65
N THR A 110 -15.24 16.30 -4.61
CA THR A 110 -14.50 15.81 -5.79
C THR A 110 -13.01 16.22 -5.77
N SER A 111 -12.57 16.90 -4.71
CA SER A 111 -11.17 17.26 -4.47
C SER A 111 -10.84 17.24 -2.98
N ILE A 112 -9.55 17.22 -2.66
CA ILE A 112 -9.04 17.24 -1.27
C ILE A 112 -9.51 18.49 -0.52
N GLU A 113 -9.47 19.65 -1.17
CA GLU A 113 -9.90 20.92 -0.59
C GLU A 113 -11.40 20.94 -0.30
N ALA A 114 -12.20 20.32 -1.17
CA ALA A 114 -13.64 20.19 -0.98
C ALA A 114 -13.98 19.34 0.25
N VAL A 115 -13.22 18.28 0.55
CA VAL A 115 -13.41 17.46 1.76
C VAL A 115 -13.33 18.33 3.02
N TYR A 116 -12.30 19.17 3.15
CA TYR A 116 -12.17 20.05 4.31
C TYR A 116 -13.27 21.11 4.39
N ALA A 117 -13.65 21.69 3.25
CA ALA A 117 -14.71 22.69 3.19
C ALA A 117 -16.07 22.10 3.60
N GLU A 118 -16.40 20.89 3.14
CA GLU A 118 -17.64 20.20 3.50
C GLU A 118 -17.65 19.78 4.97
N LEU A 119 -16.54 19.23 5.50
CA LEU A 119 -16.40 18.94 6.94
C LEU A 119 -16.58 20.20 7.80
N ALA A 120 -16.02 21.34 7.38
CA ALA A 120 -16.18 22.62 8.08
C ALA A 120 -17.62 23.16 8.02
N ALA A 121 -18.39 22.79 7.00
CA ALA A 121 -19.77 23.21 6.81
C ALA A 121 -20.79 22.32 7.56
N LEU A 122 -20.35 21.19 8.14
CA LEU A 122 -21.20 20.35 8.98
C LEU A 122 -21.68 21.14 10.21
N GLY A 123 -23.00 21.08 10.46
CA GLY A 123 -23.65 21.84 11.54
C GLY A 123 -23.37 21.31 12.95
N GLU A 124 -22.74 20.14 13.06
CA GLU A 124 -22.40 19.48 14.32
C GLU A 124 -20.94 19.00 14.30
N PRO A 125 -20.23 19.01 15.45
CA PRO A 125 -18.86 18.52 15.51
C PRO A 125 -18.77 17.02 15.24
N VAL A 126 -17.87 16.64 14.33
CA VAL A 126 -17.58 15.24 13.99
C VAL A 126 -16.39 14.72 14.79
N THR A 127 -16.35 13.43 15.08
CA THR A 127 -15.27 12.81 15.88
C THR A 127 -14.45 11.87 15.01
N VAL A 128 -13.14 12.12 14.92
CA VAL A 128 -12.20 11.35 14.11
C VAL A 128 -11.11 10.78 15.03
N VAL A 129 -10.85 9.48 14.91
CA VAL A 129 -9.76 8.79 15.61
C VAL A 129 -8.84 8.15 14.57
N VAL A 130 -7.57 8.56 14.50
CA VAL A 130 -6.60 7.99 13.56
C VAL A 130 -5.54 7.22 14.34
N PRO A 131 -5.63 5.88 14.40
CA PRO A 131 -4.63 5.05 15.06
C PRO A 131 -3.38 4.86 14.19
N ASP A 132 -2.29 4.39 14.79
CA ASP A 132 -1.14 3.79 14.09
C ASP A 132 -0.59 4.60 12.90
N VAL A 133 -0.44 5.92 13.04
CA VAL A 133 0.05 6.79 11.94
C VAL A 133 1.43 6.38 11.43
N ASP A 134 2.28 5.74 12.26
CA ASP A 134 3.57 5.19 11.81
C ASP A 134 3.47 4.06 10.79
N ARG A 135 2.30 3.44 10.65
CA ARG A 135 2.03 2.38 9.66
C ARG A 135 1.49 2.90 8.33
N ALA A 136 1.37 4.22 8.18
CA ALA A 136 0.89 4.83 6.94
C ALA A 136 1.82 4.52 5.76
N GLY A 137 1.19 4.30 4.61
CA GLY A 137 1.85 4.15 3.32
C GLY A 137 2.16 2.71 2.92
N PRO A 138 2.13 2.40 1.61
CA PRO A 138 2.40 1.06 1.10
C PRO A 138 3.90 0.72 1.00
N VAL A 139 4.78 1.71 1.22
CA VAL A 139 6.25 1.56 1.18
C VAL A 139 6.82 2.25 2.40
N ARG A 140 7.55 1.51 3.24
CA ARG A 140 8.01 1.99 4.56
C ARG A 140 8.87 3.26 4.46
N THR A 141 9.67 3.36 3.40
CA THR A 141 10.68 4.41 3.23
C THR A 141 10.20 5.60 2.42
N ALA A 142 8.94 5.60 1.96
CA ALA A 142 8.35 6.72 1.22
C ALA A 142 7.99 7.94 2.09
N GLY A 143 8.10 7.82 3.42
CA GLY A 143 7.86 8.95 4.34
C GLY A 143 6.39 9.32 4.54
N GLU A 144 5.47 8.40 4.22
CA GLU A 144 4.03 8.65 4.27
C GLU A 144 3.49 9.08 5.64
N PRO A 145 3.98 8.60 6.81
CA PRO A 145 3.52 9.09 8.11
C PRO A 145 3.67 10.61 8.29
N ALA A 146 4.78 11.17 7.82
CA ALA A 146 5.01 12.62 7.88
C ALA A 146 4.07 13.37 6.90
N ARG A 147 3.82 12.80 5.72
CA ARG A 147 2.85 13.34 4.76
C ARG A 147 1.44 13.31 5.32
N LEU A 148 1.02 12.22 5.95
CA LEU A 148 -0.29 12.11 6.59
C LEU A 148 -0.47 13.18 7.68
N VAL A 149 0.55 13.44 8.49
CA VAL A 149 0.51 14.53 9.49
C VAL A 149 0.37 15.91 8.83
N ARG A 150 1.15 16.20 7.79
CA ARG A 150 1.18 17.50 7.11
C ARG A 150 -0.04 17.79 6.27
N GLU A 151 -0.40 16.83 5.43
CA GLU A 151 -1.37 16.97 4.34
C GLU A 151 -2.81 16.67 4.82
N VAL A 152 -2.97 15.95 5.94
CA VAL A 152 -4.29 15.51 6.44
C VAL A 152 -4.53 15.87 7.89
N LEU A 153 -3.72 15.38 8.82
CA LEU A 153 -4.03 15.53 10.25
C LEU A 153 -3.93 16.98 10.71
N SER A 154 -2.96 17.76 10.20
CA SER A 154 -2.83 19.18 10.54
C SER A 154 -3.99 20.02 9.99
N PRO A 155 -4.42 19.87 8.72
CA PRO A 155 -5.67 20.47 8.23
C PRO A 155 -6.92 20.05 9.02
N LEU A 156 -7.10 18.76 9.33
CA LEU A 156 -8.21 18.29 10.17
C LEU A 156 -8.16 18.90 11.57
N ALA A 157 -6.96 18.99 12.15
CA ALA A 157 -6.74 19.63 13.44
C ALA A 157 -7.02 21.13 13.38
N ALA A 158 -6.93 21.80 12.23
CA ALA A 158 -7.30 23.21 12.09
C ALA A 158 -8.81 23.43 11.91
N THR A 159 -9.54 22.46 11.37
CA THR A 159 -10.99 22.53 11.17
C THR A 159 -11.76 22.47 12.49
N GLU A 160 -12.45 23.55 12.87
CA GLU A 160 -13.09 23.70 14.18
C GLU A 160 -14.22 22.69 14.45
N THR A 161 -14.89 22.21 13.41
CA THR A 161 -15.94 21.18 13.49
C THR A 161 -15.38 19.78 13.73
N VAL A 162 -14.07 19.54 13.60
CA VAL A 162 -13.47 18.21 13.74
C VAL A 162 -12.89 18.02 15.14
N ARG A 163 -13.33 17.04 15.90
CA ARG A 163 -12.69 16.61 17.15
C ARG A 163 -11.77 15.44 16.84
N LEU A 164 -10.46 15.64 17.03
CA LEU A 164 -9.43 14.73 16.52
C LEU A 164 -8.70 14.04 17.68
N LEU A 165 -8.62 12.71 17.63
CA LEU A 165 -7.71 11.90 18.45
C LEU A 165 -6.76 11.18 17.50
N VAL A 166 -5.46 11.35 17.67
CA VAL A 166 -4.47 10.69 16.82
C VAL A 166 -3.43 9.99 17.66
N GLU A 167 -2.96 8.84 17.18
CA GLU A 167 -1.72 8.24 17.65
C GLU A 167 -0.60 8.57 16.67
N VAL A 168 0.48 9.19 17.15
CA VAL A 168 1.65 9.52 16.31
C VAL A 168 2.99 9.24 17.02
N PRO A 169 4.06 8.93 16.27
CA PRO A 169 5.42 8.97 16.79
C PRO A 169 5.78 10.31 17.42
N ARG A 170 6.58 10.28 18.49
CA ARG A 170 7.03 11.49 19.21
C ARG A 170 7.58 12.59 18.30
N PRO A 171 8.43 12.30 17.29
CA PRO A 171 8.94 13.35 16.41
C PRO A 171 7.84 14.12 15.66
N LEU A 172 6.70 13.48 15.37
CA LEU A 172 5.58 14.07 14.63
C LEU A 172 4.53 14.72 15.54
N ALA A 173 4.51 14.40 16.84
CA ALA A 173 3.56 14.95 17.79
C ALA A 173 3.67 16.49 17.91
N ALA A 174 4.91 17.00 17.96
CA ALA A 174 5.15 18.43 18.04
C ALA A 174 4.77 19.16 16.75
N GLU A 175 5.00 18.53 15.59
CA GLU A 175 4.64 19.08 14.28
C GLU A 175 3.13 19.26 14.16
N LEU A 176 2.34 18.26 14.56
CA LEU A 176 0.87 18.35 14.53
C LEU A 176 0.31 19.40 15.49
N ALA A 177 0.94 19.58 16.65
CA ALA A 177 0.51 20.58 17.62
C ALA A 177 0.84 22.02 17.17
N GLN A 178 1.76 22.18 16.21
CA GLN A 178 2.24 23.47 15.75
C GLN A 178 1.12 24.25 15.04
N GLY A 179 0.93 25.51 15.43
CA GLY A 179 -0.05 26.41 14.80
C GLY A 179 -1.48 26.31 15.34
N LEU A 180 -1.76 25.38 16.25
CA LEU A 180 -3.05 25.30 16.94
C LEU A 180 -3.15 26.33 18.08
N PRO A 181 -4.35 26.90 18.33
CA PRO A 181 -4.57 27.82 19.46
C PRO A 181 -4.24 27.16 20.82
N ALA A 182 -3.84 27.99 21.79
CA ALA A 182 -3.59 27.51 23.15
C ALA A 182 -4.85 26.84 23.74
N GLY A 183 -4.69 25.63 24.28
CA GLY A 183 -5.78 24.83 24.84
C GLY A 183 -6.61 24.06 23.81
N ALA A 184 -6.37 24.24 22.50
CA ALA A 184 -7.03 23.43 21.46
C ALA A 184 -6.45 22.02 21.36
N VAL A 185 -5.19 21.82 21.76
CA VAL A 185 -4.45 20.56 21.68
C VAL A 185 -3.92 20.13 23.04
N GLN A 186 -3.98 18.83 23.32
CA GLN A 186 -3.31 18.17 24.45
C GLN A 186 -2.50 16.99 23.95
N ILE A 187 -1.22 16.94 24.33
CA ILE A 187 -0.32 15.82 24.05
C ILE A 187 -0.33 14.89 25.27
N ILE A 188 -0.60 13.61 25.05
CA ILE A 188 -0.55 12.53 26.04
C ILE A 188 0.65 11.66 25.67
N ASP A 189 1.78 11.86 26.35
CA ASP A 189 2.96 11.01 26.18
C ASP A 189 2.93 9.86 27.18
N LEU A 190 2.75 8.64 26.69
CA LEU A 190 2.59 7.45 27.52
C LEU A 190 3.87 7.04 28.29
N ASP A 191 5.04 7.62 28.06
CA ASP A 191 6.17 7.35 28.98
C ASP A 191 6.34 8.43 30.06
N GLU A 192 5.57 9.52 30.01
CA GLU A 192 5.62 10.51 31.09
C GLU A 192 4.94 9.97 32.37
N PRO A 193 5.47 10.29 33.58
CA PRO A 193 5.00 9.69 34.83
C PRO A 193 3.51 9.88 35.12
N GLU A 194 2.89 10.94 34.59
CA GLU A 194 1.46 11.22 34.78
C GLU A 194 0.55 10.28 33.97
N TRP A 195 1.07 9.72 32.86
CA TRP A 195 0.34 8.80 31.97
C TRP A 195 0.82 7.34 32.12
N ALA A 196 2.00 7.14 32.70
CA ALA A 196 2.59 5.84 33.04
C ALA A 196 1.66 4.98 33.92
N ASP A 197 1.74 3.65 33.74
CA ASP A 197 0.98 2.69 34.56
C ASP A 197 1.87 1.51 34.97
N SER A 198 2.77 1.77 35.93
CA SER A 198 3.71 0.77 36.45
C SER A 198 3.01 -0.41 37.12
N GLU A 199 1.89 -0.19 37.81
CA GLU A 199 1.08 -1.25 38.42
C GLU A 199 0.40 -2.12 37.36
N GLY A 200 -0.06 -1.52 36.26
CA GLY A 200 -0.57 -2.25 35.09
C GLY A 200 0.48 -3.18 34.47
N LEU A 201 1.75 -2.77 34.40
CA LEU A 201 2.83 -3.62 33.89
C LEU A 201 3.10 -4.84 34.77
N VAL A 202 3.05 -4.67 36.10
CA VAL A 202 3.16 -5.80 37.04
C VAL A 202 2.02 -6.80 36.84
N ARG A 203 0.78 -6.31 36.74
CA ARG A 203 -0.39 -7.16 36.49
C ARG A 203 -0.31 -7.86 35.15
N HIS A 204 0.17 -7.18 34.11
CA HIS A 204 0.41 -7.77 32.79
C HIS A 204 1.41 -8.92 32.87
N ALA A 205 2.56 -8.72 33.52
CA ALA A 205 3.56 -9.76 33.70
C ALA A 205 3.01 -10.98 34.47
N GLN A 206 2.27 -10.73 35.56
CA GLN A 206 1.66 -11.79 36.37
C GLN A 206 0.61 -12.58 35.60
N ALA A 207 -0.22 -11.92 34.80
CA ALA A 207 -1.19 -12.58 33.93
C ALA A 207 -0.51 -13.43 32.85
N ALA A 208 0.51 -12.87 32.17
CA ALA A 208 1.24 -13.58 31.13
C ALA A 208 2.03 -14.80 31.65
N LEU A 209 2.34 -14.84 32.96
CA LEU A 209 2.98 -15.99 33.63
C LEU A 209 1.97 -16.97 34.25
N ASN A 210 0.66 -16.71 34.20
CA ASN A 210 -0.34 -17.58 34.83
C ASN A 210 -0.76 -18.73 33.87
N PRO A 211 -0.65 -20.00 34.28
CA PRO A 211 -1.08 -21.13 33.47
C PRO A 211 -2.56 -21.11 33.07
N GLU A 212 -3.43 -20.49 33.88
CA GLU A 212 -4.85 -20.30 33.56
C GLU A 212 -5.06 -19.43 32.31
N PHE A 213 -4.08 -18.59 31.96
CA PHE A 213 -4.07 -17.75 30.77
C PHE A 213 -3.14 -18.27 29.66
N GLY A 214 -2.76 -19.55 29.74
CA GLY A 214 -2.02 -20.25 28.68
C GLY A 214 -0.50 -20.31 28.86
N ALA A 215 0.05 -19.85 29.99
CA ALA A 215 1.46 -20.08 30.29
C ALA A 215 1.72 -21.58 30.54
N PRO A 216 2.90 -22.12 30.15
CA PRO A 216 3.24 -23.50 30.46
C PRO A 216 3.37 -23.73 31.98
N GLU A 217 3.09 -24.95 32.43
CA GLU A 217 3.22 -25.37 33.82
C GLU A 217 4.71 -25.58 34.18
N LEU A 218 5.33 -24.54 34.74
CA LEU A 218 6.72 -24.48 35.18
C LEU A 218 6.76 -24.20 36.69
N PRO A 219 7.84 -24.52 37.42
CA PRO A 219 7.91 -24.31 38.87
C PRO A 219 7.57 -22.86 39.30
N PHE A 220 8.03 -21.86 38.54
CA PHE A 220 7.79 -20.44 38.83
C PHE A 220 6.48 -19.89 38.25
N THR A 221 5.74 -20.65 37.45
CA THR A 221 4.39 -20.27 36.98
C THR A 221 3.30 -20.94 37.82
N MET A 222 3.57 -22.12 38.36
CA MET A 222 2.64 -22.88 39.23
C MET A 222 2.65 -22.41 40.68
N ASP A 223 3.80 -22.01 41.24
CA ASP A 223 3.85 -21.41 42.58
C ASP A 223 3.37 -19.95 42.53
N PRO A 224 2.22 -19.62 43.17
CA PRO A 224 1.69 -18.26 43.14
C PRO A 224 2.66 -17.22 43.74
N ALA A 225 3.42 -17.58 44.77
CA ALA A 225 4.35 -16.65 45.40
C ALA A 225 5.52 -16.31 44.48
N ALA A 226 6.13 -17.34 43.86
CA ALA A 226 7.18 -17.16 42.87
C ALA A 226 6.68 -16.39 41.64
N ARG A 227 5.49 -16.72 41.11
CA ARG A 227 4.88 -16.04 39.97
C ARG A 227 4.63 -14.56 40.25
N LEU A 228 4.05 -14.23 41.41
CA LEU A 228 3.76 -12.85 41.79
C LEU A 228 5.06 -12.05 41.97
N ALA A 229 6.08 -12.65 42.58
CA ALA A 229 7.40 -12.02 42.77
C ALA A 229 8.12 -11.77 41.43
N LEU A 230 8.15 -12.76 40.54
CA LEU A 230 8.74 -12.65 39.20
C LEU A 230 8.00 -11.61 38.36
N GLY A 231 6.66 -11.64 38.34
CA GLY A 231 5.86 -10.65 37.63
C GLY A 231 6.09 -9.22 38.15
N ALA A 232 6.24 -9.05 39.46
CA ALA A 232 6.60 -7.76 40.05
C ALA A 232 8.01 -7.29 39.65
N ALA A 233 8.99 -8.20 39.59
CA ALA A 233 10.34 -7.89 39.14
C ALA A 233 10.36 -7.49 37.66
N ILE A 234 9.68 -8.24 36.78
CA ILE A 234 9.54 -7.93 35.35
C ILE A 234 8.89 -6.56 35.17
N GLY A 235 7.75 -6.30 35.82
CA GLY A 235 7.05 -5.03 35.70
C GLY A 235 7.90 -3.83 36.14
N ARG A 236 8.68 -3.96 37.22
CA ARG A 236 9.63 -2.91 37.65
C ARG A 236 10.76 -2.69 36.63
N ARG A 237 11.36 -3.77 36.12
CA ARG A 237 12.49 -3.70 35.18
C ARG A 237 12.08 -3.11 33.83
N ALA A 238 10.86 -3.41 33.37
CA ALA A 238 10.32 -2.91 32.11
C ALA A 238 10.06 -1.39 32.05
N GLY A 239 10.12 -0.68 33.19
CA GLY A 239 9.93 0.77 33.23
C GLY A 239 8.52 1.18 32.83
N THR A 240 8.35 1.74 31.63
CA THR A 240 7.06 2.18 31.07
C THR A 240 6.59 1.34 29.89
N SER A 241 7.32 0.29 29.50
CA SER A 241 7.08 -0.46 28.26
C SER A 241 6.35 -1.80 28.49
N PRO A 242 5.07 -1.93 28.07
CA PRO A 242 4.39 -3.22 27.99
C PRO A 242 5.10 -4.23 27.08
N LEU A 243 5.77 -3.77 26.03
CA LEU A 243 6.51 -4.66 25.14
C LEU A 243 7.69 -5.32 25.85
N VAL A 244 8.44 -4.60 26.68
CA VAL A 244 9.56 -5.20 27.44
C VAL A 244 9.05 -6.27 28.40
N VAL A 245 7.87 -6.08 29.01
CA VAL A 245 7.19 -7.13 29.79
C VAL A 245 6.92 -8.36 28.93
N GLN A 246 6.30 -8.17 27.75
CA GLN A 246 5.95 -9.26 26.85
C GLN A 246 7.19 -10.03 26.37
N LEU A 247 8.24 -9.33 25.96
CA LEU A 247 9.49 -9.95 25.51
C LEU A 247 10.20 -10.69 26.66
N ALA A 248 10.23 -10.12 27.87
CA ALA A 248 10.80 -10.80 29.03
C ALA A 248 10.09 -12.14 29.28
N VAL A 249 8.75 -12.12 29.31
CA VAL A 249 7.95 -13.33 29.52
C VAL A 249 8.16 -14.33 28.37
N ASN A 250 8.06 -13.90 27.11
CA ASN A 250 8.24 -14.77 25.94
C ASN A 250 9.62 -15.43 25.95
N CYS A 251 10.70 -14.69 26.22
CA CYS A 251 12.06 -15.22 26.28
C CYS A 251 12.27 -16.23 27.42
N ILE A 252 11.64 -16.01 28.58
CA ILE A 252 11.71 -16.93 29.72
C ILE A 252 10.92 -18.21 29.42
N LEU A 253 9.70 -18.09 28.89
CA LEU A 253 8.82 -19.22 28.62
C LEU A 253 9.30 -20.07 27.43
N MET A 254 9.93 -19.46 26.42
CA MET A 254 10.48 -20.17 25.26
C MET A 254 11.70 -21.04 25.61
N ALA A 255 12.50 -20.61 26.59
CA ALA A 255 13.71 -21.30 27.01
C ALA A 255 13.85 -21.27 28.53
N PRO A 256 13.04 -22.00 29.30
CA PRO A 256 13.03 -21.92 30.77
C PRO A 256 14.23 -22.58 31.44
N GLU A 257 15.01 -23.40 30.72
CA GLU A 257 16.12 -24.16 31.27
C GLU A 257 17.20 -23.25 31.88
N GLY A 258 17.56 -23.52 33.14
CA GLY A 258 18.62 -22.78 33.84
C GLY A 258 18.25 -21.34 34.24
N PHE A 259 17.01 -20.91 34.04
CA PHE A 259 16.53 -19.61 34.51
C PHE A 259 16.25 -19.62 36.02
N ASP A 260 16.86 -18.70 36.77
CA ASP A 260 16.55 -18.44 38.17
C ASP A 260 15.57 -17.25 38.27
N PRO A 261 14.31 -17.46 38.68
CA PRO A 261 13.32 -16.38 38.79
C PRO A 261 13.66 -15.34 39.87
N ALA A 262 14.58 -15.64 40.78
CA ALA A 262 15.05 -14.68 41.78
C ALA A 262 16.18 -13.77 41.26
N ASP A 263 16.82 -14.10 40.13
CA ASP A 263 17.93 -13.34 39.58
C ASP A 263 17.46 -12.26 38.59
N GLU A 264 17.15 -11.08 39.12
CA GLU A 264 16.67 -9.95 38.31
C GLU A 264 17.68 -9.45 37.26
N ARG A 265 18.96 -9.86 37.31
CA ARG A 265 19.98 -9.46 36.32
C ARG A 265 19.71 -10.00 34.92
N PHE A 266 18.89 -11.06 34.81
CA PHE A 266 18.46 -11.63 33.54
C PHE A 266 17.09 -11.11 33.07
N LEU A 267 16.58 -10.05 33.70
CA LEU A 267 15.36 -9.37 33.30
C LEU A 267 15.68 -8.10 32.51
N PRO A 268 15.15 -7.94 31.29
CA PRO A 268 15.47 -6.80 30.43
C PRO A 268 14.77 -5.51 30.89
N THR A 269 15.40 -4.38 30.58
CA THR A 269 14.88 -3.01 30.72
C THR A 269 14.52 -2.36 29.40
N SER A 270 14.91 -2.99 28.29
CA SER A 270 14.70 -2.50 26.93
C SER A 270 14.56 -3.66 25.95
N VAL A 271 14.10 -3.38 24.73
CA VAL A 271 14.03 -4.35 23.63
C VAL A 271 15.43 -4.89 23.30
N GLY A 272 16.43 -4.00 23.20
CA GLY A 272 17.83 -4.39 22.97
C GLY A 272 18.38 -5.33 24.05
N GLU A 273 18.11 -5.04 25.33
CA GLU A 273 18.54 -5.92 26.43
C GLU A 273 17.80 -7.27 26.40
N ALA A 274 16.54 -7.31 25.96
CA ALA A 274 15.79 -8.56 25.79
C ALA A 274 16.44 -9.45 24.71
N LEU A 275 16.86 -8.88 23.59
CA LEU A 275 17.63 -9.58 22.55
C LEU A 275 18.97 -10.10 23.10
N ASP A 276 19.72 -9.24 23.80
CA ASP A 276 21.05 -9.57 24.32
C ASP A 276 21.02 -10.66 25.39
N LEU A 277 20.08 -10.56 26.33
CA LEU A 277 19.94 -11.54 27.41
C LEU A 277 19.45 -12.88 26.87
N HIS A 278 18.50 -12.88 25.92
CA HIS A 278 18.01 -14.12 25.31
C HIS A 278 19.10 -14.86 24.55
N ALA A 279 19.84 -14.16 23.68
CA ALA A 279 20.96 -14.76 22.94
C ALA A 279 22.03 -15.32 23.88
N ARG A 280 22.44 -14.55 24.91
CA ARG A 280 23.43 -14.97 25.90
C ARG A 280 23.00 -16.21 26.69
N ARG A 281 21.72 -16.30 27.08
CA ARG A 281 21.17 -17.46 27.79
C ARG A 281 21.24 -18.74 26.95
N LEU A 282 21.05 -18.61 25.64
CA LEU A 282 21.18 -19.71 24.68
C LEU A 282 22.63 -19.95 24.23
N GLY A 283 23.62 -19.31 24.85
CA GLY A 283 25.04 -19.47 24.51
C GLY A 283 25.42 -18.93 23.13
N THR A 284 24.61 -18.02 22.57
CA THR A 284 24.79 -17.43 21.24
C THR A 284 25.19 -15.96 21.36
N ASP A 285 25.94 -15.46 20.37
CA ASP A 285 26.23 -14.03 20.29
C ASP A 285 24.96 -13.23 19.94
N SER A 286 24.79 -12.10 20.62
CA SER A 286 23.68 -11.18 20.41
C SER A 286 23.62 -10.65 18.96
N GLN A 287 24.78 -10.52 18.30
CA GLN A 287 24.84 -10.09 16.90
C GLN A 287 24.27 -11.14 15.95
N THR A 288 24.46 -12.43 16.24
CA THR A 288 23.87 -13.52 15.43
C THR A 288 22.34 -13.41 15.42
N LEU A 289 21.71 -13.22 16.59
CA LEU A 289 20.26 -13.03 16.68
C LEU A 289 19.82 -11.78 15.90
N ARG A 290 20.54 -10.66 16.03
CA ARG A 290 20.20 -9.44 15.29
C ARG A 290 20.28 -9.61 13.77
N LEU A 291 21.30 -10.31 13.29
CA LEU A 291 21.44 -10.62 11.86
C LEU A 291 20.35 -11.56 11.35
N LEU A 292 19.87 -12.50 12.19
CA LEU A 292 18.72 -13.33 11.85
C LEU A 292 17.43 -12.49 11.73
N LEU A 293 17.24 -11.51 12.61
CA LEU A 293 16.05 -10.64 12.59
C LEU A 293 16.15 -9.48 11.57
N ALA A 294 17.34 -9.17 11.05
CA ALA A 294 17.56 -8.03 10.16
C ALA A 294 16.69 -8.04 8.89
N PRO A 295 16.51 -9.16 8.16
CA PRO A 295 15.59 -9.19 7.03
C PRO A 295 14.15 -8.85 7.40
N LEU A 296 13.69 -9.29 8.58
CA LEU A 296 12.33 -9.00 9.07
C LEU A 296 12.19 -7.53 9.51
N ALA A 297 13.25 -6.97 10.07
CA ALA A 297 13.32 -5.54 10.40
C ALA A 297 13.41 -4.64 9.16
N LEU A 298 13.86 -5.17 8.03
CA LEU A 298 13.98 -4.46 6.76
C LEU A 298 12.89 -4.85 5.75
N ALA A 299 11.99 -5.73 6.15
CA ALA A 299 10.87 -6.18 5.33
C ALA A 299 9.98 -5.00 4.95
N GLU A 300 9.40 -5.12 3.76
CA GLU A 300 8.23 -4.33 3.38
C GLU A 300 6.96 -5.13 3.72
N ALA A 301 5.83 -4.45 3.85
CA ALA A 301 4.54 -5.04 4.21
C ALA A 301 4.56 -5.87 5.52
N ASP A 302 3.70 -6.87 5.63
CA ASP A 302 3.45 -7.67 6.85
C ASP A 302 4.48 -8.77 7.10
N GLY A 303 5.66 -8.74 6.48
CA GLY A 303 6.74 -9.70 6.73
C GLY A 303 7.30 -10.32 5.45
N ILE A 304 8.14 -11.36 5.59
CA ILE A 304 8.78 -12.03 4.44
C ILE A 304 8.33 -13.49 4.34
N PRO A 305 8.25 -14.08 3.14
CA PRO A 305 8.06 -15.52 2.98
C PRO A 305 9.12 -16.32 3.74
N VAL A 306 8.69 -17.30 4.54
CA VAL A 306 9.59 -18.08 5.41
C VAL A 306 10.76 -18.73 4.66
N HIS A 307 10.52 -19.14 3.40
CA HIS A 307 11.54 -19.78 2.55
C HIS A 307 12.64 -18.80 2.07
N LEU A 308 12.38 -17.49 2.06
CA LEU A 308 13.37 -16.45 1.73
C LEU A 308 14.22 -16.06 2.95
N TRP A 309 13.72 -16.25 4.16
CA TRP A 309 14.36 -15.76 5.39
C TRP A 309 15.84 -16.16 5.50
N ALA A 310 16.17 -17.41 5.19
CA ALA A 310 17.54 -17.89 5.30
C ALA A 310 18.53 -17.28 4.30
N ARG A 311 18.06 -17.10 3.07
CA ARG A 311 18.83 -16.42 2.03
C ARG A 311 19.09 -14.97 2.43
N LEU A 312 18.05 -14.26 2.87
CA LEU A 312 18.17 -12.84 3.21
C LEU A 312 19.02 -12.62 4.46
N ALA A 313 18.89 -13.46 5.49
CA ALA A 313 19.72 -13.35 6.69
C ALA A 313 21.20 -13.57 6.35
N SER A 314 21.51 -14.54 5.47
CA SER A 314 22.87 -14.79 5.00
C SER A 314 23.41 -13.62 4.16
N ALA A 315 22.57 -13.02 3.31
CA ALA A 315 22.94 -11.86 2.51
C ALA A 315 23.31 -10.64 3.39
N VAL A 316 22.47 -10.32 4.39
CA VAL A 316 22.76 -9.22 5.32
C VAL A 316 24.00 -9.50 6.17
N ALA A 317 24.18 -10.76 6.60
CA ALA A 317 25.32 -11.16 7.40
C ALA A 317 26.64 -11.23 6.61
N GLY A 318 26.58 -11.32 5.27
CA GLY A 318 27.76 -11.55 4.42
C GLY A 318 28.41 -12.92 4.62
N GLN A 319 27.72 -13.86 5.25
CA GLN A 319 28.18 -15.22 5.55
C GLN A 319 27.00 -16.19 5.61
N ASP A 320 27.26 -17.49 5.48
CA ASP A 320 26.22 -18.52 5.57
C ASP A 320 25.63 -18.60 6.99
N MET A 321 24.34 -18.31 7.12
CA MET A 321 23.60 -18.33 8.39
C MET A 321 22.76 -19.60 8.56
N SER A 322 22.84 -20.57 7.64
CA SER A 322 21.96 -21.76 7.62
C SER A 322 21.99 -22.56 8.94
N GLN A 323 23.15 -22.68 9.58
CA GLN A 323 23.27 -23.37 10.87
C GLN A 323 22.57 -22.62 12.01
N ALA A 324 22.69 -21.29 12.04
CA ALA A 324 22.02 -20.46 13.05
C ALA A 324 20.49 -20.51 12.89
N ILE A 325 20.01 -20.67 11.65
CA ILE A 325 18.58 -20.79 11.32
C ILE A 325 18.03 -22.17 11.67
N ALA A 326 18.80 -23.23 11.51
CA ALA A 326 18.39 -24.58 11.91
C ALA A 326 18.10 -24.68 13.42
N GLY A 327 18.81 -23.90 14.26
CA GLY A 327 18.48 -23.69 15.68
C GLY A 327 17.58 -22.47 15.95
N GLY A 328 17.13 -21.80 14.89
CA GLY A 328 16.62 -20.44 14.90
C GLY A 328 15.27 -20.26 15.58
N LEU A 329 14.44 -21.31 15.69
CA LEU A 329 13.13 -21.17 16.35
C LEU A 329 13.26 -20.82 17.83
N LEU A 330 14.23 -21.43 18.55
CA LEU A 330 14.47 -21.07 19.95
C LEU A 330 15.08 -19.67 20.09
N LEU A 331 15.94 -19.28 19.15
CA LEU A 331 16.67 -18.02 19.19
C LEU A 331 15.79 -16.82 18.78
N ALA A 332 15.09 -16.92 17.64
CA ALA A 332 14.26 -15.87 17.06
C ALA A 332 12.80 -15.94 17.51
N GLY A 333 12.31 -17.11 17.94
CA GLY A 333 10.89 -17.36 18.27
C GLY A 333 10.22 -16.33 19.19
N PRO A 334 10.84 -15.83 20.26
CA PRO A 334 10.23 -14.81 21.12
C PRO A 334 9.94 -13.47 20.42
N PHE A 335 10.54 -13.24 19.25
CA PHE A 335 10.56 -11.96 18.54
C PHE A 335 9.84 -12.00 17.20
N VAL A 336 9.34 -13.16 16.77
CA VAL A 336 8.72 -13.36 15.46
C VAL A 336 7.36 -14.02 15.60
N GLN A 337 6.52 -13.82 14.60
CA GLN A 337 5.20 -14.44 14.50
C GLN A 337 5.00 -14.96 13.07
N PRO A 338 4.54 -16.21 12.89
CA PRO A 338 4.08 -16.67 11.59
C PRO A 338 2.70 -16.08 11.30
N GLU A 339 2.49 -15.70 10.04
CA GLU A 339 1.20 -15.24 9.52
C GLU A 339 0.85 -16.06 8.29
N GLU A 340 -0.30 -16.73 8.33
CA GLU A 340 -0.80 -17.46 7.17
C GLU A 340 -1.51 -16.47 6.25
N GLN A 341 -1.01 -16.33 5.04
CA GLN A 341 -1.66 -15.53 4.02
C GLN A 341 -2.56 -16.42 3.17
N ASP A 342 -3.86 -16.11 3.17
CA ASP A 342 -4.81 -16.71 2.24
C ASP A 342 -4.38 -16.36 0.81
N THR A 343 -4.00 -17.35 0.03
CA THR A 343 -3.72 -17.17 -1.40
C THR A 343 -5.03 -16.97 -2.15
N ASP A 344 -5.13 -15.89 -2.92
CA ASP A 344 -6.27 -15.65 -3.81
C ASP A 344 -6.40 -16.84 -4.78
N PRO A 345 -7.55 -17.53 -4.83
CA PRO A 345 -7.75 -18.70 -5.70
C PRO A 345 -7.54 -18.40 -7.20
N ALA A 346 -7.45 -17.11 -7.60
CA ALA A 346 -7.13 -16.70 -8.96
C ALA A 346 -5.63 -16.84 -9.33
N GLU A 347 -4.71 -16.93 -8.36
CA GLU A 347 -3.27 -17.10 -8.60
C GLU A 347 -2.84 -18.59 -8.63
N GLY A 348 -3.44 -19.37 -9.53
CA GLY A 348 -2.86 -20.63 -10.04
C GLY A 348 -3.10 -21.93 -9.24
N GLU A 349 -3.50 -22.97 -9.96
CA GLU A 349 -3.81 -24.34 -9.48
C GLU A 349 -2.58 -25.17 -9.01
N GLN A 350 -1.51 -24.57 -8.50
CA GLN A 350 -0.34 -25.31 -7.99
C GLN A 350 0.13 -24.77 -6.63
N GLY A 351 -0.62 -25.15 -5.60
CA GLY A 351 -0.21 -25.00 -4.20
C GLY A 351 -1.38 -25.19 -3.25
N GLU A 352 -1.78 -26.44 -2.98
CA GLU A 352 -2.56 -26.76 -1.78
C GLU A 352 -1.70 -26.47 -0.53
N GLY A 353 -1.70 -25.22 -0.08
CA GLY A 353 -0.99 -24.75 1.11
C GLY A 353 -0.84 -23.24 1.10
N GLY A 354 -1.46 -22.55 2.06
CA GLY A 354 -1.27 -21.10 2.24
C GLY A 354 0.21 -20.73 2.35
N ARG A 355 0.53 -19.47 2.02
CA ARG A 355 1.89 -18.97 2.16
C ARG A 355 2.10 -18.48 3.59
N THR A 356 3.03 -19.10 4.32
CA THR A 356 3.43 -18.63 5.64
C THR A 356 4.45 -17.49 5.50
N LEU A 357 4.03 -16.29 5.88
CA LEU A 357 4.92 -15.16 6.10
C LEU A 357 5.50 -15.23 7.52
N LEU A 358 6.73 -14.75 7.68
CA LEU A 358 7.35 -14.52 8.97
C LEU A 358 7.47 -13.02 9.18
N ARG A 359 6.95 -12.53 10.30
CA ARG A 359 7.02 -11.12 10.68
C ARG A 359 7.60 -10.94 12.07
N LEU A 360 8.06 -9.73 12.37
CA LEU A 360 8.40 -9.39 13.74
C LEU A 360 7.13 -9.33 14.59
N LEU A 361 7.23 -9.82 15.83
CA LEU A 361 6.15 -9.76 16.82
C LEU A 361 5.68 -8.31 17.07
N HIS A 362 6.61 -7.35 16.98
CA HIS A 362 6.31 -5.95 17.22
C HIS A 362 7.26 -5.01 16.44
N PRO A 363 6.79 -3.90 15.84
CA PRO A 363 7.60 -2.95 15.08
C PRO A 363 8.83 -2.39 15.81
N ALA A 364 8.73 -2.14 17.12
CA ALA A 364 9.85 -1.72 17.97
C ALA A 364 11.08 -2.64 17.95
N ILE A 365 10.89 -3.94 17.68
CA ILE A 365 12.01 -4.87 17.48
C ILE A 365 12.75 -4.49 16.20
N GLY A 366 12.00 -4.14 15.15
CA GLY A 366 12.57 -3.65 13.89
C GLY A 366 13.31 -2.34 14.08
N ASP A 367 12.76 -1.41 14.87
CA ASP A 367 13.43 -0.15 15.22
C ASP A 367 14.79 -0.40 15.89
N GLU A 368 14.82 -1.26 16.90
CA GLU A 368 16.03 -1.65 17.63
C GLU A 368 17.08 -2.29 16.69
N ILE A 369 16.64 -3.22 15.83
CA ILE A 369 17.53 -3.89 14.87
C ILE A 369 18.10 -2.89 13.86
N ARG A 370 17.26 -2.04 13.27
CA ARG A 370 17.69 -1.01 12.30
C ARG A 370 18.65 -0.02 12.92
N ALA A 371 18.40 0.41 14.16
CA ALA A 371 19.30 1.30 14.90
C ALA A 371 20.67 0.68 15.18
N GLY A 372 20.73 -0.65 15.30
CA GLY A 372 21.98 -1.41 15.48
C GLY A 372 22.74 -1.74 14.18
N LEU A 373 22.14 -1.51 13.00
CA LEU A 373 22.82 -1.76 11.73
C LEU A 373 23.85 -0.66 11.43
N PRO A 374 25.08 -1.02 10.99
CA PRO A 374 26.08 0.00 10.62
C PRO A 374 25.63 0.90 9.46
N ASN A 375 24.88 0.32 8.52
CA ASN A 375 24.33 1.03 7.37
C ASN A 375 23.10 0.28 6.84
N VAL A 376 21.92 0.89 7.03
CA VAL A 376 20.63 0.33 6.59
C VAL A 376 20.58 0.21 5.06
N ALA A 377 21.01 1.23 4.32
CA ALA A 377 21.01 1.22 2.86
C ALA A 377 21.90 0.10 2.30
N ALA A 378 23.06 -0.16 2.91
CA ALA A 378 23.93 -1.26 2.50
C ALA A 378 23.29 -2.64 2.76
N ALA A 379 22.60 -2.82 3.90
CA ALA A 379 21.86 -4.04 4.18
C ALA A 379 20.71 -4.23 3.18
N GLN A 380 20.01 -3.15 2.81
CA GLN A 380 18.98 -3.18 1.78
C GLN A 380 19.54 -3.50 0.40
N THR A 381 20.74 -3.02 0.04
CA THR A 381 21.42 -3.48 -1.17
C THR A 381 21.63 -4.99 -1.15
N GLN A 382 22.11 -5.57 -0.05
CA GLN A 382 22.29 -7.03 0.04
C GLN A 382 20.97 -7.79 -0.08
N ILE A 383 19.91 -7.30 0.57
CA ILE A 383 18.56 -7.89 0.47
C ILE A 383 18.05 -7.79 -0.97
N ALA A 384 18.07 -6.61 -1.58
CA ALA A 384 17.59 -6.39 -2.93
C ALA A 384 18.31 -7.29 -3.95
N MET A 385 19.63 -7.40 -3.86
CA MET A 385 20.41 -8.30 -4.72
C MET A 385 20.01 -9.76 -4.52
N ALA A 386 19.88 -10.21 -3.27
CA ALA A 386 19.46 -11.59 -2.97
C ALA A 386 18.03 -11.90 -3.42
N LEU A 387 17.13 -10.91 -3.39
CA LEU A 387 15.77 -11.01 -3.93
C LEU A 387 15.78 -11.09 -5.46
N LEU A 388 16.57 -10.24 -6.14
CA LEU A 388 16.72 -10.28 -7.59
C LEU A 388 17.31 -11.61 -8.09
N GLU A 389 18.31 -12.14 -7.37
CA GLU A 389 18.88 -13.47 -7.65
C GLU A 389 17.88 -14.62 -7.39
N ALA A 390 16.86 -14.38 -6.56
CA ALA A 390 15.80 -15.36 -6.30
C ALA A 390 14.76 -15.43 -7.43
N VAL A 391 14.73 -14.46 -8.35
CA VAL A 391 13.79 -14.43 -9.48
C VAL A 391 14.16 -15.53 -10.49
N PRO A 392 13.31 -16.57 -10.67
CA PRO A 392 13.61 -17.67 -11.57
C PRO A 392 13.79 -17.17 -13.01
N GLU A 393 14.90 -17.52 -13.66
CA GLU A 393 15.19 -17.15 -15.07
C GLU A 393 15.16 -15.64 -15.36
N GLN A 394 15.20 -14.78 -14.33
CA GLN A 394 14.93 -13.33 -14.44
C GLN A 394 13.53 -13.01 -15.02
N ASP A 395 12.58 -13.91 -14.78
CA ASP A 395 11.20 -13.80 -15.22
C ASP A 395 10.29 -13.41 -14.05
N TRP A 396 9.81 -12.16 -14.07
CA TRP A 396 8.90 -11.61 -13.03
C TRP A 396 7.56 -12.33 -12.94
N SER A 397 7.13 -13.03 -13.99
CA SER A 397 5.90 -13.84 -13.94
C SER A 397 6.04 -15.07 -13.03
N LYS A 398 7.27 -15.53 -12.80
CA LYS A 398 7.63 -16.66 -11.95
C LYS A 398 8.17 -16.24 -10.58
N ALA A 399 8.36 -14.93 -10.36
CA ALA A 399 8.86 -14.41 -9.10
C ALA A 399 7.86 -14.67 -7.97
N ASP A 400 8.37 -14.87 -6.76
CA ASP A 400 7.52 -14.83 -5.57
C ASP A 400 6.84 -13.45 -5.47
N PRO A 401 5.53 -13.37 -5.19
CA PRO A 401 4.84 -12.08 -5.12
C PRO A 401 5.45 -11.09 -4.13
N TYR A 402 6.03 -11.55 -3.02
CA TYR A 402 6.78 -10.66 -2.13
C TYR A 402 7.94 -9.98 -2.87
N VAL A 403 8.72 -10.74 -3.64
CA VAL A 403 9.84 -10.21 -4.42
C VAL A 403 9.33 -9.21 -5.45
N ARG A 404 8.33 -9.60 -6.24
CA ARG A 404 7.78 -8.80 -7.33
C ARG A 404 7.15 -7.49 -6.85
N ASP A 405 6.41 -7.54 -5.74
CA ASP A 405 5.58 -6.42 -5.28
C ASP A 405 6.33 -5.48 -4.33
N HIS A 406 7.41 -5.96 -3.70
CA HIS A 406 8.17 -5.19 -2.70
C HIS A 406 9.63 -4.90 -3.04
N ILE A 407 10.19 -5.42 -4.14
CA ILE A 407 11.56 -5.08 -4.56
C ILE A 407 11.76 -3.58 -4.76
N ALA A 408 10.71 -2.85 -5.16
CA ALA A 408 10.77 -1.40 -5.33
C ALA A 408 11.03 -0.67 -4.00
N GLY A 409 10.46 -1.13 -2.89
CA GLY A 409 10.71 -0.56 -1.55
C GLY A 409 12.13 -0.81 -1.06
N HIS A 410 12.62 -2.05 -1.22
CA HIS A 410 14.01 -2.41 -0.89
C HIS A 410 15.02 -1.59 -1.71
N THR A 411 14.79 -1.44 -3.01
CA THR A 411 15.69 -0.67 -3.89
C THR A 411 15.58 0.83 -3.69
N LEU A 412 14.44 1.36 -3.26
CA LEU A 412 14.29 2.78 -2.89
C LEU A 412 15.21 3.13 -1.73
N GLU A 413 15.16 2.37 -0.62
CA GLU A 413 16.01 2.63 0.54
C GLU A 413 17.50 2.35 0.27
N ALA A 414 17.80 1.45 -0.66
CA ALA A 414 19.16 1.21 -1.14
C ALA A 414 19.69 2.30 -2.09
N GLY A 415 18.84 3.23 -2.58
CA GLY A 415 19.20 4.21 -3.60
C GLY A 415 19.43 3.60 -4.99
N LEU A 416 18.83 2.44 -5.27
CA LEU A 416 19.01 1.65 -6.49
C LEU A 416 17.75 1.57 -7.37
N LEU A 417 16.63 2.15 -6.91
CA LEU A 417 15.36 2.06 -7.62
C LEU A 417 15.44 2.61 -9.05
N PRO A 418 16.07 3.77 -9.35
CA PRO A 418 16.14 4.28 -10.72
C PRO A 418 16.74 3.32 -11.75
N GLN A 419 17.69 2.45 -11.36
CA GLN A 419 18.25 1.46 -12.28
C GLN A 419 17.26 0.32 -12.56
N LEU A 420 16.46 -0.07 -11.56
CA LEU A 420 15.46 -1.11 -11.70
C LEU A 420 14.26 -0.65 -12.55
N LEU A 421 13.91 0.64 -12.52
CA LEU A 421 12.82 1.24 -13.30
C LEU A 421 13.09 1.35 -14.82
N THR A 422 14.02 0.54 -15.33
CA THR A 422 14.29 0.35 -16.76
C THR A 422 13.76 -0.99 -17.28
N ASP A 423 13.23 -1.85 -16.40
CA ASP A 423 12.65 -3.13 -16.80
C ASP A 423 11.12 -3.04 -16.94
N PRO A 424 10.57 -3.05 -18.17
CA PRO A 424 9.12 -3.00 -18.38
C PRO A 424 8.40 -4.24 -17.83
N ALA A 425 9.10 -5.37 -17.66
CA ALA A 425 8.50 -6.57 -17.10
C ALA A 425 8.09 -6.36 -15.63
N LEU A 426 8.89 -5.59 -14.86
CA LEU A 426 8.53 -5.24 -13.49
C LEU A 426 7.23 -4.43 -13.46
N PHE A 427 7.06 -3.45 -14.35
CA PHE A 427 5.84 -2.63 -14.42
C PHE A 427 4.57 -3.42 -14.75
N VAL A 428 4.73 -4.48 -15.53
CA VAL A 428 3.62 -5.36 -15.91
C VAL A 428 3.23 -6.29 -14.77
N HIS A 429 4.20 -6.74 -13.98
CA HIS A 429 3.98 -7.82 -13.02
C HIS A 429 3.76 -7.32 -11.58
N ALA A 430 4.50 -6.30 -11.12
CA ALA A 430 4.37 -5.76 -9.77
C ALA A 430 2.99 -5.19 -9.46
N ASP A 431 2.59 -5.30 -8.20
CA ASP A 431 1.42 -4.60 -7.68
C ASP A 431 1.53 -3.09 -7.98
N PRO A 432 0.54 -2.49 -8.66
CA PRO A 432 0.59 -1.09 -9.02
C PRO A 432 0.67 -0.13 -7.84
N VAL A 433 0.15 -0.49 -6.67
CA VAL A 433 0.07 0.37 -5.48
C VAL A 433 1.45 0.61 -4.85
N PRO A 434 2.17 -0.40 -4.34
CA PRO A 434 3.50 -0.19 -3.77
C PRO A 434 4.50 0.28 -4.82
N LEU A 435 4.42 -0.19 -6.07
CA LEU A 435 5.31 0.26 -7.14
C LEU A 435 5.13 1.76 -7.42
N ARG A 436 3.89 2.24 -7.54
CA ARG A 436 3.62 3.68 -7.74
C ARG A 436 4.17 4.51 -6.59
N ALA A 437 3.89 4.12 -5.35
CA ALA A 437 4.34 4.85 -4.17
C ALA A 437 5.87 4.92 -4.08
N ALA A 438 6.56 3.83 -4.41
CA ALA A 438 8.02 3.80 -4.46
C ALA A 438 8.58 4.77 -5.52
N ILE A 439 7.97 4.81 -6.71
CA ILE A 439 8.41 5.71 -7.79
C ILE A 439 8.11 7.18 -7.46
N GLU A 440 6.95 7.48 -6.85
CA GLU A 440 6.60 8.85 -6.42
C GLU A 440 7.55 9.40 -5.34
N ALA A 441 8.20 8.54 -4.56
CA ALA A 441 9.18 8.93 -3.55
C ALA A 441 10.57 9.29 -4.14
N VAL A 442 10.84 8.95 -5.39
CA VAL A 442 12.10 9.28 -6.08
C VAL A 442 12.03 10.72 -6.62
N PRO A 443 13.09 11.54 -6.46
CA PRO A 443 13.14 12.87 -7.06
C PRO A 443 12.86 12.84 -8.57
N PRO A 444 11.98 13.71 -9.12
CA PRO A 444 11.60 13.67 -10.53
C PRO A 444 12.77 13.75 -11.52
N GLU A 445 13.86 14.41 -11.15
CA GLU A 445 15.10 14.53 -11.92
C GLU A 445 15.88 13.23 -12.04
N GLU A 446 15.72 12.29 -11.11
CA GLU A 446 16.36 10.96 -11.12
C GLU A 446 15.53 9.93 -11.89
N LEU A 447 14.24 10.20 -12.13
CA LEU A 447 13.35 9.33 -12.87
C LEU A 447 13.63 9.35 -14.38
N GLY A 448 13.95 8.18 -14.92
CA GLY A 448 14.02 7.95 -16.36
C GLY A 448 12.65 8.05 -17.05
N ALA A 449 12.67 8.24 -18.37
CA ALA A 449 11.47 8.28 -19.21
C ALA A 449 10.47 7.12 -18.96
N PRO A 450 10.87 5.84 -18.88
CA PRO A 450 9.92 4.74 -18.65
C PRO A 450 9.19 4.83 -17.30
N ALA A 451 9.87 5.27 -16.23
CA ALA A 451 9.24 5.47 -14.94
C ALA A 451 8.18 6.57 -14.94
N ARG A 452 8.44 7.66 -15.70
CA ARG A 452 7.47 8.75 -15.89
C ARG A 452 6.23 8.30 -16.67
N THR A 453 6.42 7.48 -17.70
CA THR A 453 5.31 6.82 -18.42
C THR A 453 4.50 5.93 -17.50
N TYR A 454 5.16 5.16 -16.63
CA TYR A 454 4.49 4.35 -15.62
C TYR A 454 3.65 5.22 -14.67
N LEU A 455 4.23 6.27 -14.08
CA LEU A 455 3.50 7.18 -13.16
C LEU A 455 2.26 7.81 -13.82
N ARG A 456 2.36 8.21 -15.09
CA ARG A 456 1.21 8.74 -15.85
C ARG A 456 0.08 7.71 -15.97
N THR A 457 0.43 6.42 -16.09
CA THR A 457 -0.52 5.33 -16.32
C THR A 457 -1.02 4.71 -15.01
N ALA A 458 -0.24 4.78 -13.93
CA ALA A 458 -0.51 4.10 -12.66
C ALA A 458 -1.90 4.40 -12.05
N PRO A 459 -2.44 5.64 -12.07
CA PRO A 459 -3.80 5.90 -11.59
C PRO A 459 -4.87 5.06 -12.30
N LEU A 460 -4.71 4.82 -13.61
CA LEU A 460 -5.61 3.96 -14.38
C LEU A 460 -5.47 2.50 -13.95
N LEU A 461 -4.23 2.02 -13.78
CA LEU A 461 -3.94 0.65 -13.36
C LEU A 461 -4.53 0.33 -11.98
N THR A 462 -4.36 1.23 -11.01
CA THR A 462 -4.88 1.06 -9.65
C THR A 462 -6.41 1.13 -9.62
N ARG A 463 -7.02 2.13 -10.27
CA ARG A 463 -8.48 2.32 -10.25
C ARG A 463 -9.22 1.16 -10.90
N THR A 464 -8.66 0.60 -11.96
CA THR A 464 -9.28 -0.50 -12.72
C THR A 464 -8.91 -1.87 -12.19
N GLN A 465 -7.98 -1.96 -11.22
CA GLN A 465 -7.38 -3.21 -10.76
C GLN A 465 -6.94 -4.07 -11.96
N ALA A 466 -6.27 -3.43 -12.93
CA ALA A 466 -6.02 -4.05 -14.22
C ALA A 466 -5.23 -5.36 -14.05
N PRO A 467 -5.75 -6.50 -14.56
CA PRO A 467 -5.01 -7.76 -14.55
C PRO A 467 -3.76 -7.64 -15.43
N THR A 468 -2.77 -8.51 -15.20
CA THR A 468 -1.44 -8.49 -15.83
C THR A 468 -1.48 -8.25 -17.34
N MET A 469 -2.34 -8.98 -18.07
CA MET A 469 -2.46 -8.84 -19.53
C MET A 469 -2.98 -7.45 -19.95
N LEU A 470 -3.98 -6.92 -19.25
CA LEU A 470 -4.51 -5.57 -19.52
C LEU A 470 -3.47 -4.51 -19.14
N ARG A 471 -2.75 -4.70 -18.03
CA ARG A 471 -1.65 -3.83 -17.59
C ARG A 471 -0.57 -3.75 -18.66
N ALA A 472 -0.16 -4.88 -19.21
CA ALA A 472 0.80 -4.96 -20.31
C ALA A 472 0.32 -4.21 -21.56
N ALA A 473 -0.94 -4.41 -21.96
CA ALA A 473 -1.51 -3.74 -23.13
C ALA A 473 -1.60 -2.21 -22.95
N LEU A 474 -2.02 -1.74 -21.76
CA LEU A 474 -2.07 -0.31 -21.45
C LEU A 474 -0.68 0.32 -21.40
N LEU A 475 0.30 -0.36 -20.81
CA LEU A 475 1.70 0.11 -20.75
C LEU A 475 2.35 0.12 -22.14
N GLU A 476 2.11 -0.88 -22.98
CA GLU A 476 2.57 -0.91 -24.37
C GLU A 476 2.07 0.34 -25.12
N THR A 477 0.78 0.63 -25.00
CA THR A 477 0.18 1.81 -25.64
C THR A 477 0.77 3.11 -25.08
N ALA A 478 0.97 3.19 -23.76
CA ALA A 478 1.57 4.34 -23.10
C ALA A 478 3.03 4.58 -23.52
N PHE A 479 3.82 3.52 -23.70
CA PHE A 479 5.19 3.63 -24.21
C PHE A 479 5.23 4.14 -25.65
N VAL A 480 4.32 3.68 -26.51
CA VAL A 480 4.24 4.22 -27.88
C VAL A 480 3.84 5.70 -27.89
N GLU A 481 2.91 6.11 -27.00
CA GLU A 481 2.53 7.52 -26.85
C GLU A 481 3.68 8.42 -26.43
N ASP A 482 4.51 7.95 -25.49
CA ASP A 482 5.62 8.72 -24.94
C ASP A 482 6.90 8.61 -25.79
N GLY A 483 6.83 7.94 -26.94
CA GLY A 483 7.95 7.81 -27.87
C GLY A 483 9.05 6.85 -27.43
N LEU A 484 8.67 5.78 -26.73
CA LEU A 484 9.54 4.74 -26.16
C LEU A 484 9.32 3.38 -26.83
N PRO A 485 9.51 3.25 -28.16
CA PRO A 485 9.18 2.04 -28.91
C PRO A 485 9.98 0.81 -28.46
N GLU A 486 11.18 0.98 -27.91
CA GLU A 486 11.98 -0.12 -27.38
C GLU A 486 11.35 -0.78 -26.14
N TYR A 487 10.61 -0.02 -25.34
CA TYR A 487 9.90 -0.55 -24.16
C TYR A 487 8.58 -1.22 -24.57
N ALA A 488 7.87 -0.64 -25.55
CA ALA A 488 6.69 -1.28 -26.15
C ALA A 488 7.05 -2.63 -26.79
N GLU A 489 8.14 -2.69 -27.56
CA GLU A 489 8.61 -3.93 -28.17
C GLU A 489 9.10 -4.95 -27.13
N ALA A 490 9.73 -4.49 -26.05
CA ALA A 490 10.16 -5.37 -24.96
C ALA A 490 8.96 -6.09 -24.30
N ILE A 491 7.80 -5.42 -24.16
CA ILE A 491 6.56 -6.06 -23.67
C ILE A 491 6.15 -7.21 -24.61
N HIS A 492 6.22 -7.02 -25.92
CA HIS A 492 5.87 -8.07 -26.89
C HIS A 492 6.86 -9.24 -26.91
N GLN A 493 8.16 -8.95 -26.91
CA GLN A 493 9.19 -9.96 -27.15
C GLN A 493 9.58 -10.74 -25.90
N ARG A 494 9.60 -10.09 -24.72
CA ARG A 494 10.17 -10.69 -23.49
C ARG A 494 9.14 -11.38 -22.60
N LEU A 495 7.88 -10.95 -22.66
CA LEU A 495 6.86 -11.42 -21.71
C LEU A 495 6.03 -12.60 -22.22
N GLY A 496 6.10 -12.92 -23.53
CA GLY A 496 5.32 -14.02 -24.12
C GLY A 496 3.80 -13.84 -23.98
N LEU A 497 3.31 -12.62 -23.72
CA LEU A 497 1.90 -12.31 -23.55
C LEU A 497 1.22 -12.06 -24.90
N GLU A 498 0.08 -12.71 -25.11
CA GLU A 498 -0.80 -12.42 -26.24
C GLU A 498 -1.66 -11.20 -25.92
N LEU A 499 -1.11 -10.01 -26.17
CA LEU A 499 -1.85 -8.78 -25.90
C LEU A 499 -3.13 -8.69 -26.77
N PRO A 500 -4.25 -8.20 -26.20
CA PRO A 500 -5.51 -8.01 -26.93
C PRO A 500 -5.40 -7.02 -28.10
N TRP A 501 -4.37 -6.17 -28.10
CA TRP A 501 -4.03 -5.31 -29.22
C TRP A 501 -2.52 -5.05 -29.31
N GLN A 502 -2.12 -4.49 -30.44
CA GLN A 502 -0.81 -3.89 -30.67
C GLN A 502 -0.98 -2.44 -31.10
N THR A 503 -0.25 -1.50 -30.48
CA THR A 503 -0.28 -0.10 -30.89
C THR A 503 0.58 0.08 -32.13
N LEU A 504 -0.06 0.49 -33.24
CA LEU A 504 0.64 0.69 -34.51
C LEU A 504 1.35 2.06 -34.54
N TRP A 505 0.68 3.09 -34.00
CA TRP A 505 1.21 4.44 -33.87
C TRP A 505 0.32 5.30 -32.96
N SER A 506 0.91 6.39 -32.48
CA SER A 506 0.25 7.47 -31.73
C SER A 506 0.64 8.83 -32.32
N LEU A 507 -0.32 9.76 -32.38
CA LEU A 507 -0.14 11.12 -32.89
C LEU A 507 -0.68 12.14 -31.87
N PRO A 508 0.18 13.00 -31.27
CA PRO A 508 -0.22 13.95 -30.24
C PRO A 508 -0.86 15.21 -30.85
N VAL A 509 -2.02 15.05 -31.49
CA VAL A 509 -2.77 16.13 -32.14
C VAL A 509 -4.01 16.46 -31.32
N PRO A 510 -4.09 17.62 -30.66
CA PRO A 510 -5.25 17.99 -29.85
C PRO A 510 -6.46 18.39 -30.69
N GLY A 511 -7.65 18.37 -30.08
CA GLY A 511 -8.87 18.90 -30.69
C GLY A 511 -9.47 18.04 -31.80
N ILE A 512 -9.13 16.75 -31.86
CA ILE A 512 -9.74 15.81 -32.82
C ILE A 512 -11.21 15.62 -32.48
N SER A 513 -12.08 16.00 -33.40
CA SER A 513 -13.54 15.95 -33.24
C SER A 513 -14.19 14.72 -33.90
N ALA A 514 -13.54 14.14 -34.90
CA ALA A 514 -14.00 12.92 -35.57
C ALA A 514 -12.81 12.16 -36.15
N VAL A 515 -12.95 10.83 -36.23
CA VAL A 515 -12.01 9.94 -36.93
C VAL A 515 -12.80 9.01 -37.85
N THR A 516 -12.21 8.63 -38.97
CA THR A 516 -12.73 7.56 -39.82
C THR A 516 -11.62 6.79 -40.51
N VAL A 517 -11.80 5.49 -40.65
CA VAL A 517 -10.94 4.65 -41.49
C VAL A 517 -11.44 4.68 -42.93
N GLY A 518 -10.51 4.64 -43.88
CA GLY A 518 -10.82 4.61 -45.30
C GLY A 518 -9.74 3.95 -46.13
N SER A 519 -9.88 4.05 -47.44
CA SER A 519 -8.89 3.55 -48.40
C SER A 519 -8.66 4.56 -49.52
N LEU A 520 -7.39 4.71 -49.92
CA LEU A 520 -7.01 5.51 -51.08
C LEU A 520 -6.75 4.57 -52.27
N PRO A 521 -7.51 4.70 -53.38
CA PRO A 521 -7.24 3.95 -54.60
C PRO A 521 -5.84 4.26 -55.12
N ARG A 522 -5.09 3.23 -55.52
CA ARG A 522 -3.84 3.40 -56.27
C ARG A 522 -4.05 3.00 -57.73
N PRO A 523 -3.46 3.72 -58.70
CA PRO A 523 -3.54 3.36 -60.12
C PRO A 523 -3.02 1.95 -60.40
N ASP A 524 -1.94 1.57 -59.72
CA ASP A 524 -1.28 0.27 -59.85
C ASP A 524 -1.07 -0.36 -58.47
N GLY A 525 -2.07 -1.08 -57.95
CA GLY A 525 -1.94 -1.89 -56.74
C GLY A 525 -3.15 -1.85 -55.80
N PRO A 526 -3.06 -2.53 -54.64
CA PRO A 526 -4.09 -2.51 -53.63
C PRO A 526 -4.28 -1.10 -53.07
N ALA A 527 -5.53 -0.76 -52.72
CA ALA A 527 -5.83 0.50 -52.07
C ALA A 527 -5.04 0.64 -50.76
N THR A 528 -4.58 1.85 -50.45
CA THR A 528 -3.85 2.12 -49.21
C THR A 528 -4.84 2.38 -48.09
N PRO A 529 -4.83 1.62 -46.99
CA PRO A 529 -5.69 1.92 -45.86
C PRO A 529 -5.22 3.21 -45.17
N VAL A 530 -6.15 4.11 -44.87
CA VAL A 530 -5.88 5.43 -44.31
C VAL A 530 -6.70 5.71 -43.06
N ALA A 531 -6.10 6.47 -42.16
CA ALA A 531 -6.75 7.11 -41.03
C ALA A 531 -7.02 8.57 -41.39
N VAL A 532 -8.29 8.98 -41.29
CA VAL A 532 -8.72 10.35 -41.53
C VAL A 532 -9.17 10.96 -40.19
N MET A 533 -8.65 12.13 -39.87
CA MET A 533 -8.91 12.82 -38.61
C MET A 533 -9.41 14.24 -38.89
N VAL A 534 -10.49 14.66 -38.24
CA VAL A 534 -11.00 16.04 -38.28
C VAL A 534 -10.41 16.80 -37.09
N VAL A 535 -9.58 17.80 -37.39
CA VAL A 535 -8.75 18.57 -36.45
C VAL A 535 -9.07 20.06 -36.54
N PRO A 536 -8.59 20.90 -35.59
CA PRO A 536 -8.75 22.35 -35.70
C PRO A 536 -8.08 22.93 -36.96
N ALA A 537 -8.65 23.99 -37.51
CA ALA A 537 -8.00 24.75 -38.58
C ALA A 537 -6.62 25.27 -38.13
N GLY A 538 -5.62 25.17 -39.00
CA GLY A 538 -4.24 25.58 -38.70
C GLY A 538 -3.36 24.47 -38.10
N THR A 539 -3.91 23.27 -37.84
CA THR A 539 -3.08 22.10 -37.48
C THR A 539 -2.07 21.82 -38.60
N PRO A 540 -0.76 21.69 -38.30
CA PRO A 540 0.25 21.42 -39.30
C PRO A 540 -0.04 20.15 -40.12
N GLY A 541 0.02 20.27 -41.45
CA GLY A 541 -0.26 19.16 -42.37
C GLY A 541 -1.74 18.87 -42.62
N ALA A 542 -2.66 19.60 -41.97
CA ALA A 542 -4.09 19.46 -42.18
C ALA A 542 -4.59 20.33 -43.35
N ARG A 543 -5.60 19.83 -44.08
CA ARG A 543 -6.26 20.55 -45.18
C ARG A 543 -7.62 21.11 -44.75
N PRO A 544 -8.00 22.36 -45.10
CA PRO A 544 -9.30 22.92 -44.71
C PRO A 544 -10.47 22.01 -45.12
N ALA A 545 -11.40 21.78 -44.19
CA ALA A 545 -12.59 20.97 -44.45
C ALA A 545 -13.72 21.88 -44.99
N GLY A 546 -13.96 21.90 -46.30
CA GLY A 546 -15.05 22.69 -46.91
C GLY A 546 -14.77 23.14 -48.33
N ALA A 547 -15.78 23.69 -49.01
CA ALA A 547 -15.62 24.24 -50.35
C ALA A 547 -14.71 25.49 -50.32
N PRO A 548 -13.92 25.75 -51.38
CA PRO A 548 -13.06 26.93 -51.42
C PRO A 548 -13.88 28.22 -51.26
N GLY A 549 -13.72 28.90 -50.11
CA GLY A 549 -14.42 30.14 -49.77
C GLY A 549 -15.23 30.12 -48.46
N GLU A 550 -15.40 28.97 -47.81
CA GLU A 550 -15.99 28.86 -46.46
C GLU A 550 -14.91 28.83 -45.38
N GLU A 551 -14.98 29.75 -44.40
CA GLU A 551 -14.17 29.69 -43.18
C GLU A 551 -14.67 28.56 -42.28
N SER A 552 -14.25 27.34 -42.58
CA SER A 552 -14.47 26.19 -41.68
C SER A 552 -13.44 26.21 -40.57
N GLY A 553 -13.89 26.17 -39.32
CA GLY A 553 -13.00 26.02 -38.15
C GLY A 553 -12.31 24.66 -38.06
N ALA A 554 -12.54 23.76 -39.02
CA ALA A 554 -12.03 22.40 -39.06
C ALA A 554 -11.16 22.14 -40.29
N ALA A 555 -10.18 21.24 -40.14
CA ALA A 555 -9.31 20.73 -41.17
C ALA A 555 -9.23 19.19 -41.09
N VAL A 556 -8.73 18.55 -42.15
CA VAL A 556 -8.60 17.10 -42.28
C VAL A 556 -7.14 16.71 -42.35
N LEU A 557 -6.73 15.77 -41.52
CA LEU A 557 -5.44 15.10 -41.54
C LEU A 557 -5.61 13.67 -42.05
N VAL A 558 -4.76 13.24 -42.99
CA VAL A 558 -4.79 11.89 -43.58
C VAL A 558 -3.44 11.23 -43.38
N HIS A 559 -3.43 10.11 -42.66
CA HIS A 559 -2.24 9.28 -42.42
C HIS A 559 -2.48 7.85 -42.92
N GLY A 560 -1.40 7.10 -43.14
CA GLY A 560 -1.54 5.65 -43.32
C GLY A 560 -2.17 5.01 -42.08
N LEU A 561 -3.08 4.06 -42.28
CA LEU A 561 -3.73 3.39 -41.15
C LEU A 561 -2.76 2.46 -40.40
N VAL A 562 -1.83 1.83 -41.12
CA VAL A 562 -0.86 0.87 -40.55
C VAL A 562 0.45 1.55 -40.11
N ARG A 563 0.87 2.60 -40.80
CA ARG A 563 2.05 3.40 -40.49
C ARG A 563 1.66 4.87 -40.50
N PRO A 564 2.13 5.70 -39.54
CA PRO A 564 1.72 7.08 -39.41
C PRO A 564 2.38 8.00 -40.46
N ASP A 565 2.75 7.48 -41.63
CA ASP A 565 3.39 8.27 -42.68
C ASP A 565 2.39 9.31 -43.20
N PRO A 566 2.74 10.61 -43.23
CA PRO A 566 1.90 11.63 -43.82
C PRO A 566 1.76 11.33 -45.31
N LEU A 567 0.54 11.06 -45.76
CA LEU A 567 0.25 10.73 -47.15
C LEU A 567 0.10 12.02 -47.98
N GLY A 568 1.16 12.83 -48.03
CA GLY A 568 1.31 13.99 -48.93
C GLY A 568 0.05 14.85 -49.12
N ASP A 569 -0.09 15.37 -50.35
CA ASP A 569 -1.15 16.29 -50.74
C ASP A 569 -2.43 15.53 -51.20
N VAL A 570 -2.90 14.59 -50.38
CA VAL A 570 -4.07 13.74 -50.68
C VAL A 570 -5.37 14.52 -50.50
N ASP A 571 -6.21 14.51 -51.55
CA ASP A 571 -7.56 15.09 -51.51
C ASP A 571 -8.47 14.21 -50.63
N PRO A 572 -9.03 14.74 -49.51
CA PRO A 572 -9.96 13.99 -48.67
C PRO A 572 -11.16 13.41 -49.42
N GLU A 573 -11.57 14.02 -50.54
CA GLU A 573 -12.66 13.51 -51.39
C GLU A 573 -12.31 12.20 -52.11
N GLN A 574 -11.01 11.87 -52.23
CA GLN A 574 -10.54 10.62 -52.84
C GLN A 574 -10.55 9.44 -51.87
N VAL A 575 -10.79 9.68 -50.57
CA VAL A 575 -10.83 8.62 -49.56
C VAL A 575 -12.15 7.88 -49.64
N LEU A 576 -12.10 6.60 -50.00
CA LEU A 576 -13.25 5.71 -50.00
C LEU A 576 -13.45 5.11 -48.61
N ARG A 577 -14.62 5.36 -48.00
CA ARG A 577 -15.00 4.79 -46.70
C ARG A 577 -15.59 3.38 -46.89
N PRO A 578 -15.40 2.46 -45.92
CA PRO A 578 -16.09 1.18 -45.92
C PRO A 578 -17.61 1.39 -45.89
N SER A 579 -18.32 0.68 -46.77
CA SER A 579 -19.79 0.65 -46.82
C SER A 579 -20.39 0.05 -45.56
N GLU A 580 -21.68 0.31 -45.30
CA GLU A 580 -22.40 -0.29 -44.18
C GLU A 580 -22.47 -1.82 -44.30
N GLU A 581 -22.59 -2.35 -45.52
CA GLU A 581 -22.56 -3.80 -45.77
C GLU A 581 -21.21 -4.42 -45.42
N GLU A 582 -20.09 -3.79 -45.82
CA GLU A 582 -18.74 -4.22 -45.44
C GLU A 582 -18.52 -4.18 -43.92
N ARG A 583 -19.02 -3.14 -43.24
CA ARG A 583 -18.94 -3.02 -41.77
C ARG A 583 -19.81 -4.04 -41.04
N ALA A 584 -20.98 -4.37 -41.59
CA ALA A 584 -21.87 -5.38 -41.05
C ALA A 584 -21.33 -6.81 -41.24
N ALA A 585 -20.61 -7.05 -42.35
CA ALA A 585 -19.96 -8.32 -42.65
C ALA A 585 -18.62 -8.53 -41.92
N ALA A 586 -18.00 -7.46 -41.40
CA ALA A 586 -16.74 -7.55 -40.67
C ALA A 586 -16.88 -8.42 -39.40
N PRO A 587 -15.86 -9.24 -39.06
CA PRO A 587 -15.94 -10.18 -37.93
C PRO A 587 -15.98 -9.49 -36.56
N LEU A 588 -15.52 -8.24 -36.48
CA LEU A 588 -15.47 -7.47 -35.24
C LEU A 588 -16.52 -6.36 -35.20
N GLY A 589 -17.09 -6.16 -34.03
CA GLY A 589 -17.97 -5.06 -33.70
C GLY A 589 -17.31 -4.08 -32.71
N LEU A 590 -17.81 -2.84 -32.71
CA LEU A 590 -17.33 -1.77 -31.84
C LEU A 590 -18.47 -1.22 -31.00
N SER A 591 -18.23 -1.02 -29.71
CA SER A 591 -19.10 -0.25 -28.81
C SER A 591 -18.27 0.73 -27.99
N ARG A 592 -18.82 1.91 -27.70
CA ARG A 592 -18.08 3.02 -27.09
C ARG A 592 -18.94 3.70 -26.02
N GLY A 593 -18.38 3.84 -24.83
CA GLY A 593 -18.83 4.74 -23.76
C GLY A 593 -18.03 6.04 -23.73
N ALA A 594 -18.14 6.81 -22.65
CA ALA A 594 -17.35 8.04 -22.50
C ALA A 594 -15.86 7.72 -22.29
N ASP A 595 -15.57 6.78 -21.39
CA ASP A 595 -14.25 6.43 -20.85
C ASP A 595 -13.85 4.97 -21.09
N TYR A 596 -14.74 4.18 -21.71
CA TYR A 596 -14.48 2.81 -22.13
C TYR A 596 -14.81 2.57 -23.59
N LEU A 597 -14.12 1.63 -24.21
CA LEU A 597 -14.36 1.15 -25.58
C LEU A 597 -14.20 -0.36 -25.60
N ARG A 598 -15.16 -1.07 -26.20
CA ARG A 598 -15.11 -2.54 -26.32
C ARG A 598 -15.19 -2.95 -27.78
N VAL A 599 -14.27 -3.83 -28.16
CA VAL A 599 -14.30 -4.57 -29.42
C VAL A 599 -14.74 -6.00 -29.10
N TRP A 600 -15.69 -6.51 -29.87
CA TRP A 600 -16.26 -7.83 -29.67
C TRP A 600 -16.29 -8.61 -30.97
N GLU A 601 -16.19 -9.93 -30.89
CA GLU A 601 -16.34 -10.83 -32.02
C GLU A 601 -17.82 -11.06 -32.32
N ARG A 602 -18.21 -10.87 -33.59
CA ARG A 602 -19.63 -10.91 -33.95
C ARG A 602 -20.25 -12.29 -33.90
N ALA A 603 -19.45 -13.32 -34.10
CA ALA A 603 -19.89 -14.70 -34.19
C ALA A 603 -20.47 -15.20 -32.87
N ASP A 604 -19.83 -14.88 -31.75
CA ASP A 604 -20.15 -15.38 -30.40
C ASP A 604 -20.45 -14.28 -29.38
N GLN A 605 -20.28 -13.00 -29.75
CA GLN A 605 -20.46 -11.82 -28.89
C GLN A 605 -19.42 -11.73 -27.75
N GLU A 606 -18.26 -12.37 -27.89
CA GLU A 606 -17.19 -12.29 -26.91
C GLU A 606 -16.42 -10.96 -27.02
N VAL A 607 -16.06 -10.35 -25.88
CA VAL A 607 -15.25 -9.12 -25.87
C VAL A 607 -13.77 -9.50 -26.05
N VAL A 608 -13.22 -9.22 -27.23
CA VAL A 608 -11.82 -9.50 -27.56
C VAL A 608 -10.86 -8.39 -27.12
N ALA A 609 -11.36 -7.17 -26.94
CA ALA A 609 -10.58 -6.07 -26.38
C ALA A 609 -11.46 -5.09 -25.59
N ALA A 610 -11.03 -4.76 -24.38
CA ALA A 610 -11.64 -3.73 -23.54
C ALA A 610 -10.60 -2.65 -23.21
N LEU A 611 -10.80 -1.46 -23.77
CA LEU A 611 -9.94 -0.32 -23.58
C LEU A 611 -10.58 0.63 -22.58
N ILE A 612 -9.80 1.06 -21.62
CA ILE A 612 -10.19 2.05 -20.62
C ILE A 612 -9.21 3.21 -20.75
N SER A 613 -9.71 4.44 -20.73
CA SER A 613 -8.88 5.63 -20.80
C SER A 613 -9.11 6.52 -19.59
N ASP A 614 -8.04 7.19 -19.17
CA ASP A 614 -8.06 8.25 -18.17
C ASP A 614 -8.58 9.59 -18.74
N ALA A 615 -8.80 9.67 -20.04
CA ALA A 615 -9.44 10.78 -20.73
C ALA A 615 -10.61 10.28 -21.60
N PRO A 616 -11.69 11.07 -21.77
CA PRO A 616 -12.81 10.63 -22.58
C PRO A 616 -12.43 10.43 -24.05
N PHE A 617 -13.00 9.41 -24.68
CA PHE A 617 -12.89 9.17 -26.11
C PHE A 617 -13.70 10.22 -26.87
N THR A 618 -13.04 10.99 -27.74
CA THR A 618 -13.71 11.99 -28.60
C THR A 618 -14.30 11.36 -29.86
N ALA A 619 -13.60 10.37 -30.44
CA ALA A 619 -14.06 9.63 -31.60
C ALA A 619 -13.39 8.25 -31.69
N ALA A 620 -14.04 7.29 -32.36
CA ALA A 620 -13.46 6.00 -32.69
C ALA A 620 -14.09 5.41 -33.96
N ASP A 621 -13.31 4.65 -34.72
CA ASP A 621 -13.74 3.90 -35.90
C ASP A 621 -12.95 2.59 -36.01
N LEU A 622 -13.56 1.53 -36.55
CA LEU A 622 -12.96 0.20 -36.67
C LEU A 622 -12.92 -0.22 -38.14
N SER A 623 -11.74 -0.60 -38.63
CA SER A 623 -11.60 -1.12 -39.99
C SER A 623 -12.10 -2.57 -40.09
N PRO A 624 -12.57 -3.01 -41.28
CA PRO A 624 -12.94 -4.41 -41.50
C PRO A 624 -11.81 -5.41 -41.17
N ASP A 625 -10.56 -4.97 -41.33
CA ASP A 625 -9.35 -5.77 -41.04
C ASP A 625 -8.94 -5.73 -39.55
N GLY A 626 -9.77 -5.18 -38.66
CA GLY A 626 -9.55 -5.18 -37.22
C GLY A 626 -8.54 -4.13 -36.71
N ILE A 627 -8.38 -3.00 -37.42
CA ILE A 627 -7.60 -1.85 -36.94
C ILE A 627 -8.56 -0.82 -36.34
N LEU A 628 -8.44 -0.61 -35.04
CA LEU A 628 -9.17 0.39 -34.29
C LEU A 628 -8.44 1.73 -34.36
N LEU A 629 -9.07 2.74 -34.95
CA LEU A 629 -8.63 4.13 -34.91
C LEU A 629 -9.43 4.86 -33.83
N LEU A 630 -8.74 5.45 -32.86
CA LEU A 630 -9.40 6.17 -31.76
C LEU A 630 -8.74 7.53 -31.51
N ALA A 631 -9.52 8.45 -30.95
CA ALA A 631 -9.07 9.78 -30.56
C ALA A 631 -9.53 10.10 -29.13
N THR A 632 -8.66 10.81 -28.42
CA THR A 632 -8.87 11.39 -27.09
C THR A 632 -8.39 12.84 -27.13
N GLU A 633 -8.53 13.58 -26.03
CA GLU A 633 -7.93 14.92 -25.92
C GLU A 633 -6.40 14.93 -26.12
N ARG A 634 -5.74 13.80 -25.89
CA ARG A 634 -4.28 13.64 -26.04
C ARG A 634 -3.82 13.43 -27.48
N GLY A 635 -4.74 13.06 -28.38
CA GLY A 635 -4.40 12.72 -29.76
C GLY A 635 -5.11 11.49 -30.31
N ALA A 636 -4.65 11.03 -31.47
CA ALA A 636 -5.16 9.85 -32.16
C ALA A 636 -4.17 8.69 -32.13
N LYS A 637 -4.72 7.47 -32.14
CA LYS A 637 -3.95 6.22 -32.10
C LYS A 637 -4.60 5.19 -33.00
N ALA A 638 -3.79 4.35 -33.63
CA ALA A 638 -4.26 3.16 -34.33
C ALA A 638 -3.77 1.90 -33.62
N LEU A 639 -4.70 1.00 -33.33
CA LEU A 639 -4.46 -0.25 -32.61
C LEU A 639 -4.90 -1.42 -33.48
N ARG A 640 -4.03 -2.42 -33.67
CA ARG A 640 -4.43 -3.68 -34.31
C ARG A 640 -5.00 -4.60 -33.24
N ILE A 641 -6.29 -4.92 -33.34
CA ILE A 641 -6.95 -5.86 -32.43
C ILE A 641 -6.49 -7.28 -32.79
N ARG A 642 -6.10 -8.07 -31.79
CA ARG A 642 -5.74 -9.47 -31.95
C ARG A 642 -6.88 -10.32 -31.38
N GLY A 643 -7.54 -11.10 -32.23
CA GLY A 643 -8.58 -12.03 -31.79
C GLY A 643 -7.98 -13.27 -31.12
N ALA A 644 -8.68 -13.85 -30.16
CA ALA A 644 -8.34 -15.13 -29.56
C ALA A 644 -8.61 -16.26 -30.57
N GLY A 645 -7.73 -16.44 -31.56
CA GLY A 645 -7.92 -17.49 -32.56
C GLY A 645 -7.25 -17.24 -33.90
N ALA A 646 -5.92 -17.19 -33.94
CA ALA A 646 -5.18 -17.59 -35.13
C ALA A 646 -4.31 -18.79 -34.78
N GLY A 647 -4.95 -19.94 -34.61
CA GLY A 647 -4.27 -21.23 -34.70
C GLY A 647 -3.47 -21.23 -36.00
N ILE A 648 -2.16 -21.36 -35.85
CA ILE A 648 -1.17 -21.39 -36.92
C ILE A 648 -1.56 -22.49 -37.90
N ALA A 649 -2.15 -22.10 -39.03
CA ALA A 649 -2.20 -22.92 -40.22
C ALA A 649 -0.98 -22.55 -41.07
N SER A 650 0.19 -23.09 -40.71
CA SER A 650 1.14 -23.66 -41.66
C SER A 650 2.20 -24.50 -40.98
#